data_AF-A0AAD7FT92-F1
#
_entry.id   AF-A0AAD7FT92-F1
#
_cell.length_a   1.000
_cell.length_b   1.000
_cell.length_c   1.000
_cell.angle_alpha   90.00
_cell.angle_beta   90.00
_cell.angle_gamma   90.00
#
_symmetry.space_group_name_H-M   'P 1'
#
loop_
_entity.id
_entity.type
_entity.pdbx_description
1 polymer ?
#
loop_
_entity_poly.entity_id
_entity_poly.type
_entity_poly.pdbx_seq_one_letter_code
_entity_poly.pdbx_strand_id
1 'polypeptide(L)'
;MSDRNHIQPKSWEPQHTKPLTDWKARGAAELQNFDEAFAIKELVQNVVGQALKDYQVREWNGFKREDLRNRSKEQRETRKRDLITAYPGLLTGPHGVMLKHADCVPLYVLSANSPVPNKPTDLKIAIVLWATGSAKNALTFLNNHLDKNASFDAFIVDGLSTSKQNKFAVGEKGKGFILAMQYLVEKVETLWKNLPKPGRGLPQPGASFRVGEQIGEFKWKASCSVGMPDWLQVSLDDLTTRTVDEYLPHKYELDLAHSSDGGDPEVYNRTFETAQNILEQVEKRREKYGLAVGGKSVVQADEVCITIIGLDSRIEVESLFSAVYGIIPPSRAWRPLGARNNLRNVQFFLADGGGAPKFYLRDQLVLQGVHLNKLSINYHGDLDVSSERVMVSDNEKQKQYFADLEASADSAFRTLPDLAIELALDILTDDRSDSLAGILSPKNTSGAARYRAAFDAAMLRICPPEPPSALPLYPCGPGDSDYLVEELGFKPFPVSHRAHAIIRASGAYTTIHDKACSLLLASPVASDIKGLDRLRAVLKMTLPAQDAIEPEAITIRKYPKTQPIVVWDHEKRLVAFAMPTPCEDPKHIADSDDGECFCWMIPMLEAVARANWNINTKKLWHAHALCVRGDLANLDVEGRYMSMDVDQEMPAHVQAAIQEQARTHNIIRIPPSGSRIQPNNAGSNTQRPASASVSTTKPGSSSTKSSSVNGATGKAVPAQQQAAAAVAQSTSAANRFTATGPANEASVSTSTSTSNSAPTANQAEMNEDALARVIAAVRGHDALQLKLDALQLKFDALQLKSDNQYEELEQSKDRVGELNKQVAELEKANRALNDICEFVDSVQKQRESKRQKTQV
;
A
#
# COMPACT_ATOMS: atom_id res chain seq x y z
N MET A 1 18.04 40.11 73.35
CA MET A 1 17.10 41.22 73.06
C MET A 1 17.17 41.44 71.55
N SER A 2 16.39 40.69 70.78
CA SER A 2 14.98 40.92 70.43
C SER A 2 14.87 41.66 69.09
N ASP A 3 15.03 40.90 68.00
CA ASP A 3 14.46 41.22 66.69
C ASP A 3 13.98 39.91 66.07
N ARG A 4 12.79 39.47 66.49
CA ARG A 4 12.02 38.44 65.78
C ARG A 4 11.17 39.15 64.74
N ASN A 5 11.67 39.19 63.51
CA ASN A 5 10.86 39.54 62.35
C ASN A 5 9.69 38.56 62.26
N HIS A 6 8.49 39.08 62.49
CA HIS A 6 7.23 38.44 62.13
C HIS A 6 7.19 38.28 60.60
N ILE A 7 7.68 37.14 60.11
CA ILE A 7 7.29 36.65 58.80
C ILE A 7 5.83 36.22 58.96
N GLN A 8 4.90 37.07 58.54
CA GLN A 8 3.52 36.63 58.34
C GLN A 8 3.57 35.43 57.38
N PRO A 9 3.00 34.26 57.76
CA PRO A 9 2.86 33.18 56.80
C PRO A 9 2.03 33.72 55.65
N LYS A 10 2.60 33.75 54.43
CA LYS A 10 1.85 33.97 53.20
C LYS A 10 0.63 33.06 53.31
N SER A 11 -0.55 33.68 53.35
CA SER A 11 -1.83 32.98 53.34
C SER A 11 -1.76 31.90 52.27
N TRP A 12 -1.95 30.65 52.69
CA TRP A 12 -2.07 29.50 51.80
C TRP A 12 -3.35 29.71 50.97
N GLU A 13 -3.25 30.50 49.90
CA GLU A 13 -4.28 30.50 48.87
C GLU A 13 -4.31 29.09 48.28
N PRO A 14 -5.47 28.39 48.27
CA PRO A 14 -5.59 27.10 47.63
C PRO A 14 -5.29 27.26 46.14
N GLN A 15 -4.05 26.98 45.74
CA GLN A 15 -3.71 26.94 44.32
C GLN A 15 -4.44 25.76 43.73
N HIS A 16 -5.39 26.03 42.84
CA HIS A 16 -6.04 25.00 42.03
C HIS A 16 -4.96 24.29 41.20
N THR A 17 -4.41 23.19 41.72
CA THR A 17 -3.34 22.45 41.05
C THR A 17 -3.90 21.85 39.79
N LYS A 18 -3.42 22.33 38.64
CA LYS A 18 -3.79 21.79 37.32
C LYS A 18 -3.40 20.30 37.28
N PRO A 19 -4.30 19.39 36.88
CA PRO A 19 -3.92 18.02 36.60
C PRO A 19 -2.77 17.98 35.60
N LEU A 20 -1.81 17.10 35.86
CA LEU A 20 -0.61 16.97 35.05
C LEU A 20 -0.53 15.54 34.53
N THR A 21 -0.30 15.39 33.23
CA THR A 21 -0.12 14.09 32.58
C THR A 21 1.26 14.03 31.97
N ASP A 22 2.09 13.10 32.45
CA ASP A 22 3.43 12.86 31.92
C ASP A 22 3.32 12.02 30.63
N TRP A 23 4.04 12.42 29.58
CA TRP A 23 4.06 11.74 28.28
C TRP A 23 5.35 10.94 28.09
N LYS A 24 6.25 11.43 27.24
CA LYS A 24 7.48 10.74 26.84
C LYS A 24 8.69 11.58 27.19
N ALA A 25 9.80 10.89 27.42
CA ALA A 25 11.10 11.52 27.59
C ALA A 25 11.54 12.22 26.29
N ARG A 26 12.32 13.29 26.43
CA ARG A 26 12.95 13.99 25.31
C ARG A 26 13.79 13.03 24.46
N GLY A 27 13.65 13.10 23.13
CA GLY A 27 14.40 12.25 22.21
C GLY A 27 13.98 10.78 22.26
N ALA A 28 12.72 10.50 22.54
CA ALA A 28 12.17 9.14 22.52
C ALA A 28 12.44 8.44 21.17
N ALA A 29 12.78 7.15 21.21
CA ALA A 29 13.17 6.39 20.03
C ALA A 29 12.06 6.35 18.95
N GLU A 30 10.80 6.39 19.38
CA GLU A 30 9.63 6.45 18.49
C GLU A 30 9.64 7.69 17.58
N LEU A 31 10.38 8.76 17.92
CA LEU A 31 10.49 9.98 17.13
C LEU A 31 11.57 9.91 16.05
N GLN A 32 12.39 8.85 15.98
CA GLN A 32 13.52 8.78 15.05
C GLN A 32 13.11 8.91 13.58
N ASN A 33 11.89 8.48 13.24
CA ASN A 33 11.34 8.57 11.89
C ASN A 33 10.49 9.83 11.65
N PHE A 34 10.28 10.66 12.67
CA PHE A 34 9.46 11.86 12.53
C PHE A 34 10.26 13.01 11.91
N ASP A 35 9.66 13.64 10.91
CA ASP A 35 10.04 14.97 10.44
C ASP A 35 8.85 15.94 10.61
N GLU A 36 9.06 17.22 10.32
CA GLU A 36 8.01 18.23 10.42
C GLU A 36 6.78 17.86 9.57
N ALA A 37 6.99 17.35 8.34
CA ALA A 37 5.90 17.04 7.43
C ALA A 37 5.05 15.89 7.96
N PHE A 38 5.68 14.82 8.45
CA PHE A 38 5.01 13.67 9.03
C PHE A 38 4.27 14.05 10.31
N ALA A 39 4.88 14.85 11.19
CA ALA A 39 4.20 15.35 12.39
C ALA A 39 2.95 16.19 12.03
N ILE A 40 3.05 17.08 11.04
CA ILE A 40 1.90 17.85 10.55
C ILE A 40 0.83 16.93 9.98
N LYS A 41 1.20 15.93 9.17
CA LYS A 41 0.27 14.92 8.65
C LYS A 41 -0.51 14.24 9.77
N GLU A 42 0.16 13.83 10.84
CA GLU A 42 -0.51 13.19 11.98
C GLU A 42 -1.52 14.15 12.66
N LEU A 43 -1.23 15.45 12.75
CA LEU A 43 -2.18 16.45 13.24
C LEU A 43 -3.34 16.69 12.27
N VAL A 44 -3.07 16.78 10.96
CA VAL A 44 -4.10 16.88 9.91
C VAL A 44 -5.05 15.67 9.98
N GLN A 45 -4.51 14.46 10.16
CA GLN A 45 -5.31 13.24 10.25
C GLN A 45 -6.24 13.26 11.48
N ASN A 46 -5.85 13.86 12.60
CA ASN A 46 -6.72 14.02 13.76
C ASN A 46 -7.88 15.01 13.50
N VAL A 47 -7.62 16.07 12.73
CA VAL A 47 -8.60 17.10 12.36
C VAL A 47 -9.59 16.57 11.31
N VAL A 48 -9.07 15.90 10.28
CA VAL A 48 -9.85 15.37 9.16
C VAL A 48 -10.50 14.03 9.49
N GLY A 49 -9.96 13.30 10.48
CA GLY A 49 -10.45 11.99 10.88
C GLY A 49 -11.95 11.98 11.11
N GLN A 50 -12.50 13.00 11.78
CA GLN A 50 -13.94 13.13 12.01
C GLN A 50 -14.74 13.28 10.71
N ALA A 51 -14.23 14.05 9.75
CA ALA A 51 -14.83 14.17 8.42
C ALA A 51 -14.93 12.81 7.72
N LEU A 52 -13.84 12.04 7.72
CA LEU A 52 -13.81 10.71 7.12
C LEU A 52 -14.88 9.80 7.74
N LYS A 53 -15.12 9.91 9.06
CA LYS A 53 -16.18 9.14 9.74
C LYS A 53 -17.57 9.59 9.32
N ASP A 54 -17.83 10.88 9.42
CA ASP A 54 -19.17 11.45 9.25
C ASP A 54 -19.67 11.27 7.81
N TYR A 55 -18.77 11.37 6.83
CA TYR A 55 -19.09 11.15 5.42
C TYR A 55 -18.91 9.71 4.94
N GLN A 56 -18.36 8.82 5.78
CA GLN A 56 -18.01 7.44 5.43
C GLN A 56 -17.15 7.35 4.16
N VAL A 57 -16.21 8.29 4.02
CA VAL A 57 -15.27 8.37 2.91
C VAL A 57 -13.88 7.97 3.37
N ARG A 58 -13.10 7.37 2.46
CA ARG A 58 -11.74 6.90 2.75
C ARG A 58 -10.68 7.99 2.62
N GLU A 59 -11.01 9.06 1.90
CA GLU A 59 -10.11 10.16 1.58
C GLU A 59 -10.83 11.50 1.76
N TRP A 60 -10.06 12.57 1.97
CA TRP A 60 -10.61 13.90 2.13
C TRP A 60 -9.92 14.88 1.17
N ASN A 61 -10.70 15.32 0.19
CA ASN A 61 -10.29 16.30 -0.82
C ASN A 61 -11.06 17.62 -0.69
N GLY A 62 -11.83 17.82 0.38
CA GLY A 62 -12.70 18.99 0.59
C GLY A 62 -11.97 20.29 0.96
N PHE A 63 -10.63 20.32 0.92
CA PHE A 63 -9.86 21.50 1.26
C PHE A 63 -9.88 22.56 0.16
N LYS A 64 -10.36 23.76 0.51
CA LYS A 64 -10.06 24.99 -0.21
C LYS A 64 -8.72 25.54 0.27
N ARG A 65 -7.81 25.79 -0.67
CA ARG A 65 -6.46 26.29 -0.43
C ARG A 65 -6.36 27.76 -0.78
N GLU A 66 -5.80 28.57 0.10
CA GLU A 66 -5.54 29.98 -0.14
C GLU A 66 -4.09 30.30 0.23
N ASP A 67 -3.26 30.56 -0.79
CA ASP A 67 -1.88 31.00 -0.61
C ASP A 67 -1.82 32.54 -0.55
N LEU A 68 -1.33 33.05 0.58
CA LEU A 68 -1.26 34.47 0.88
C LEU A 68 0.18 34.98 0.95
N ARG A 69 1.19 34.15 0.63
CA ARG A 69 2.62 34.54 0.66
C ARG A 69 2.92 35.75 -0.22
N ASN A 70 2.23 35.85 -1.36
CA ASN A 70 2.38 36.94 -2.34
C ASN A 70 1.38 38.09 -2.13
N ARG A 71 0.62 38.11 -1.03
CA ARG A 71 -0.39 39.14 -0.72
C ARG A 71 0.19 40.23 0.18
N SER A 72 -0.37 41.44 0.09
CA SER A 72 0.05 42.55 0.95
C SER A 72 -0.27 42.28 2.43
N LYS A 73 0.40 42.99 3.36
CA LYS A 73 0.12 42.85 4.81
C LYS A 73 -1.35 43.17 5.12
N GLU A 74 -1.88 44.25 4.55
CA GLU A 74 -3.28 44.69 4.72
C GLU A 74 -4.31 43.63 4.26
N GLN A 75 -4.04 42.98 3.12
CA GLN A 75 -4.88 41.89 2.62
C GLN A 75 -4.87 40.70 3.59
N ARG A 76 -3.69 40.36 4.13
CA ARG A 76 -3.55 39.28 5.12
C ARG A 76 -4.22 39.62 6.45
N GLU A 77 -4.15 40.87 6.91
CA GLU A 77 -4.85 41.34 8.11
C GLU A 77 -6.37 41.34 7.94
N THR A 78 -6.86 41.72 6.76
CA THR A 78 -8.28 41.60 6.43
C THR A 78 -8.70 40.14 6.45
N ARG A 79 -7.92 39.25 5.81
CA ARG A 79 -8.22 37.82 5.82
C ARG A 79 -8.18 37.22 7.23
N LYS A 80 -7.28 37.69 8.10
CA LYS A 80 -7.25 37.31 9.52
C LYS A 80 -8.57 37.65 10.23
N ARG A 81 -9.13 38.85 10.00
CA ARG A 81 -10.44 39.23 10.58
C ARG A 81 -11.55 38.34 10.08
N ASP A 82 -11.56 38.01 8.78
CA ASP A 82 -12.54 37.09 8.20
C ASP A 82 -12.43 35.69 8.80
N LEU A 83 -11.20 35.19 9.00
CA LEU A 83 -10.95 33.89 9.64
C LEU A 83 -11.47 33.85 11.08
N ILE A 84 -11.20 34.88 11.87
CA ILE A 84 -11.70 34.96 13.26
C ILE A 84 -13.24 35.00 13.27
N THR A 85 -13.85 35.68 12.30
CA THR A 85 -15.32 35.75 12.18
C THR A 85 -15.92 34.40 11.79
N ALA A 86 -15.31 33.70 10.82
CA ALA A 86 -15.79 32.41 10.36
C ALA A 86 -15.51 31.26 11.36
N TYR A 87 -14.42 31.38 12.12
CA TYR A 87 -13.90 30.40 13.08
C TYR A 87 -13.54 31.08 14.42
N PRO A 88 -14.53 31.43 15.25
CA PRO A 88 -14.30 32.17 16.50
C PRO A 88 -13.30 31.51 17.46
N GLY A 89 -13.28 30.18 17.49
CA GLY A 89 -12.36 29.37 18.30
C GLY A 89 -10.91 29.30 17.81
N LEU A 90 -10.60 29.82 16.61
CA LEU A 90 -9.30 29.63 15.96
C LEU A 90 -8.15 30.26 16.75
N LEU A 91 -8.36 31.45 17.30
CA LEU A 91 -7.33 32.20 18.05
C LEU A 91 -7.61 32.20 19.55
N THR A 92 -7.96 31.03 20.09
CA THR A 92 -8.25 30.83 21.52
C THR A 92 -7.19 29.99 22.21
N GLY A 93 -7.16 30.03 23.53
CA GLY A 93 -6.12 29.37 24.33
C GLY A 93 -4.85 30.22 24.49
N PRO A 94 -3.88 29.75 25.31
CA PRO A 94 -2.71 30.54 25.67
C PRO A 94 -1.91 30.97 24.44
N HIS A 95 -1.61 30.05 23.52
CA HIS A 95 -0.86 30.36 22.31
C HIS A 95 -1.73 31.00 21.21
N GLY A 96 -3.00 30.59 21.09
CA GLY A 96 -3.90 31.14 20.07
C GLY A 96 -4.15 32.64 20.23
N VAL A 97 -4.31 33.13 21.47
CA VAL A 97 -4.49 34.57 21.74
C VAL A 97 -3.26 35.38 21.34
N MET A 98 -2.06 34.82 21.42
CA MET A 98 -0.82 35.51 21.05
C MET A 98 -0.77 35.81 19.55
N LEU A 99 -1.43 34.97 18.74
CA LEU A 99 -1.58 35.20 17.30
C LEU A 99 -2.57 36.31 16.96
N LYS A 100 -3.30 36.89 17.94
CA LYS A 100 -4.11 38.10 17.72
C LYS A 100 -3.26 39.35 17.47
N HIS A 101 -1.98 39.35 17.88
CA HIS A 101 -1.04 40.46 17.66
C HIS A 101 -1.00 40.90 16.19
N ALA A 102 -0.86 42.21 15.93
CA ALA A 102 -0.94 42.79 14.58
C ALA A 102 0.10 42.19 13.61
N ASP A 103 1.30 41.90 14.10
CA ASP A 103 2.36 41.30 13.29
C ASP A 103 2.18 39.81 12.97
N CYS A 104 1.19 39.17 13.59
CA CYS A 104 0.81 37.80 13.27
C CYS A 104 -0.19 37.80 12.11
N VAL A 105 0.23 37.40 10.93
CA VAL A 105 -0.59 37.42 9.69
C VAL A 105 -0.61 36.04 9.02
N PRO A 106 -1.74 35.62 8.42
CA PRO A 106 -1.84 34.32 7.76
C PRO A 106 -1.01 34.31 6.48
N LEU A 107 -0.24 33.24 6.28
CA LEU A 107 0.56 32.97 5.07
C LEU A 107 -0.13 31.96 4.16
N TYR A 108 -0.77 30.95 4.74
CA TYR A 108 -1.40 29.87 3.99
C TYR A 108 -2.60 29.35 4.78
N VAL A 109 -3.73 29.18 4.10
CA VAL A 109 -4.99 28.75 4.72
C VAL A 109 -5.51 27.53 3.97
N LEU A 110 -5.79 26.48 4.73
CA LEU A 110 -6.62 25.36 4.29
C LEU A 110 -7.93 25.45 5.04
N SER A 111 -9.04 25.47 4.32
CA SER A 111 -10.36 25.56 4.91
C SER A 111 -11.28 24.54 4.27
N ALA A 112 -12.19 23.97 5.04
CA ALA A 112 -13.28 23.18 4.51
C ALA A 112 -14.56 23.51 5.28
N ASN A 113 -15.65 23.61 4.56
CA ASN A 113 -16.99 23.74 5.12
C ASN A 113 -17.89 22.75 4.39
N SER A 114 -18.51 21.83 5.12
CA SER A 114 -19.35 20.79 4.51
C SER A 114 -20.53 20.45 5.41
N PRO A 115 -21.75 20.34 4.85
CA PRO A 115 -22.92 19.95 5.62
C PRO A 115 -22.81 18.49 6.03
N VAL A 116 -22.91 18.20 7.33
CA VAL A 116 -22.82 16.82 7.84
C VAL A 116 -24.23 16.25 7.99
N PRO A 117 -24.54 15.09 7.39
CA PRO A 117 -25.82 14.43 7.60
C PRO A 117 -26.08 14.18 9.10
N ASN A 118 -27.29 14.51 9.56
CA ASN A 118 -27.76 14.25 10.94
C ASN A 118 -27.01 15.00 12.06
N LYS A 119 -26.29 16.08 11.74
CA LYS A 119 -25.70 16.96 12.75
C LYS A 119 -26.29 18.38 12.69
N PRO A 120 -26.35 19.08 13.84
CA PRO A 120 -26.95 20.42 13.92
C PRO A 120 -26.09 21.51 13.29
N THR A 121 -24.80 21.26 13.08
CA THR A 121 -23.83 22.22 12.57
C THR A 121 -23.04 21.60 11.42
N ASP A 122 -22.71 22.42 10.43
CA ASP A 122 -21.79 22.04 9.36
C ASP A 122 -20.40 21.75 9.94
N LEU A 123 -19.68 20.83 9.30
CA LEU A 123 -18.28 20.58 9.58
C LEU A 123 -17.44 21.72 9.03
N LYS A 124 -16.68 22.34 9.93
CA LYS A 124 -15.77 23.45 9.69
C LYS A 124 -14.37 23.02 10.10
N ILE A 125 -13.49 22.94 9.11
CA ILE A 125 -12.07 22.70 9.31
C ILE A 125 -11.31 23.95 8.87
N ALA A 126 -10.32 24.37 9.67
CA ALA A 126 -9.39 25.42 9.31
C ALA A 126 -7.97 25.05 9.77
N ILE A 127 -7.00 25.13 8.86
CA ILE A 127 -5.58 24.99 9.16
C ILE A 127 -4.88 26.23 8.62
N VAL A 128 -4.19 26.96 9.48
CA VAL A 128 -3.60 28.25 9.13
C VAL A 128 -2.13 28.28 9.53
N LEU A 129 -1.27 28.50 8.55
CA LEU A 129 0.12 28.86 8.76
C LEU A 129 0.23 30.38 8.90
N TRP A 130 0.85 30.84 9.98
CA TRP A 130 1.00 32.25 10.33
C TRP A 130 2.48 32.67 10.27
N ALA A 131 2.75 33.86 9.76
CA ALA A 131 3.99 34.57 10.03
C ALA A 131 3.86 35.31 11.35
N THR A 132 4.84 35.22 12.26
CA THR A 132 4.74 35.80 13.62
C THR A 132 5.56 37.08 13.84
N GLY A 133 6.06 37.72 12.77
CA GLY A 133 6.96 38.89 12.85
C GLY A 133 8.36 38.60 13.41
N SER A 134 8.53 37.52 14.19
CA SER A 134 9.76 37.13 14.89
C SER A 134 10.71 36.23 14.08
N ALA A 135 10.65 36.28 12.74
CA ALA A 135 11.32 35.33 11.85
C ALA A 135 10.99 33.85 12.16
N LYS A 136 9.74 33.62 12.60
CA LYS A 136 9.21 32.29 12.91
C LYS A 136 7.78 32.17 12.44
N ASN A 137 7.37 30.93 12.22
CA ASN A 137 6.01 30.59 11.83
C ASN A 137 5.24 29.99 13.01
N ALA A 138 3.92 30.10 12.93
CA ALA A 138 3.00 29.38 13.81
C ALA A 138 1.99 28.60 12.97
N LEU A 139 1.44 27.54 13.52
CA LEU A 139 0.45 26.70 12.86
C LEU A 139 -0.75 26.51 13.79
N THR A 140 -1.94 26.75 13.27
CA THR A 140 -3.18 26.50 13.99
C THR A 140 -4.02 25.50 13.22
N PHE A 141 -4.60 24.54 13.92
CA PHE A 141 -5.58 23.59 13.41
C PHE A 141 -6.87 23.75 14.18
N LEU A 142 -8.01 23.77 13.50
CA LEU A 142 -9.33 23.81 14.11
C LEU A 142 -10.27 22.85 13.40
N ASN A 143 -11.05 22.12 14.20
CA ASN A 143 -12.18 21.31 13.79
C ASN A 143 -13.31 21.54 14.80
N ASN A 144 -14.51 21.93 14.35
CA ASN A 144 -15.66 22.16 15.23
C ASN A 144 -16.50 20.91 15.51
N HIS A 145 -16.05 19.72 15.12
CA HIS A 145 -16.72 18.45 15.46
C HIS A 145 -15.75 17.48 16.09
N LEU A 146 -16.15 16.91 17.23
CA LEU A 146 -15.50 15.78 17.86
C LEU A 146 -16.46 14.60 17.94
N ASP A 147 -15.93 13.39 18.00
CA ASP A 147 -16.73 12.20 18.29
C ASP A 147 -17.41 12.36 19.65
N LYS A 148 -18.71 12.06 19.75
CA LYS A 148 -19.47 12.18 21.01
C LYS A 148 -18.86 11.42 22.19
N ASN A 149 -18.07 10.38 21.89
CA ASN A 149 -17.40 9.56 22.90
C ASN A 149 -15.95 10.01 23.19
N ALA A 150 -15.41 10.95 22.42
CA ALA A 150 -14.08 11.47 22.63
C ALA A 150 -14.14 12.63 23.62
N SER A 151 -13.20 12.61 24.57
CA SER A 151 -12.98 13.67 25.56
C SER A 151 -11.54 14.17 25.44
N PHE A 152 -11.16 15.13 26.26
CA PHE A 152 -9.78 15.58 26.37
C PHE A 152 -8.80 14.43 26.64
N ASP A 153 -9.20 13.44 27.45
CA ASP A 153 -8.38 12.26 27.76
C ASP A 153 -8.03 11.44 26.52
N ALA A 154 -8.89 11.44 25.49
CA ALA A 154 -8.63 10.75 24.24
C ALA A 154 -7.42 11.33 23.46
N PHE A 155 -6.97 12.54 23.81
CA PHE A 155 -5.79 13.19 23.23
C PHE A 155 -4.54 13.07 24.11
N ILE A 156 -4.69 12.88 25.43
CA ILE A 156 -3.57 12.90 26.38
C ILE A 156 -3.14 11.53 26.90
N VAL A 157 -4.00 10.51 26.82
CA VAL A 157 -3.67 9.16 27.30
C VAL A 157 -3.25 8.28 26.13
N ASP A 158 -2.04 7.74 26.19
CA ASP A 158 -1.53 6.82 25.17
C ASP A 158 -2.44 5.59 25.05
N GLY A 159 -2.74 5.19 23.81
CA GLY A 159 -3.63 4.07 23.50
C GLY A 159 -5.13 4.36 23.56
N LEU A 160 -5.57 5.48 24.17
CA LEU A 160 -6.97 5.90 24.03
C LEU A 160 -7.22 6.39 22.61
N SER A 161 -8.42 6.11 22.13
CA SER A 161 -8.84 6.41 20.77
C SER A 161 -9.93 7.47 20.79
N THR A 162 -9.81 8.44 19.89
CA THR A 162 -10.91 9.35 19.54
C THR A 162 -11.97 8.66 18.66
N SER A 163 -11.85 7.34 18.42
CA SER A 163 -12.65 6.56 17.48
C SER A 163 -12.65 5.05 17.81
N LYS A 164 -13.58 4.59 18.65
CA LYS A 164 -13.79 3.14 18.78
C LYS A 164 -14.46 2.64 17.48
N GLN A 165 -13.74 1.90 16.63
CA GLN A 165 -14.25 1.07 15.49
C GLN A 165 -14.42 1.72 14.09
N ASN A 166 -13.56 2.64 13.64
CA ASN A 166 -13.75 3.28 12.32
C ASN A 166 -12.82 2.72 11.22
N LYS A 167 -13.41 1.98 10.27
CA LYS A 167 -12.71 1.38 9.11
C LYS A 167 -12.20 2.41 8.06
N PHE A 168 -12.69 3.64 8.11
CA PHE A 168 -12.39 4.69 7.13
C PHE A 168 -11.19 5.55 7.53
N ALA A 169 -10.98 5.80 8.83
CA ALA A 169 -9.83 6.54 9.34
C ALA A 169 -8.62 5.60 9.59
N VAL A 170 -7.48 5.91 8.96
CA VAL A 170 -6.25 5.13 9.16
C VAL A 170 -5.60 5.53 10.49
N GLY A 171 -5.33 4.56 11.38
CA GLY A 171 -4.60 4.75 12.64
C GLY A 171 -5.46 5.30 13.77
N GLU A 172 -6.10 4.40 14.52
CA GLU A 172 -7.17 4.72 15.47
C GLU A 172 -6.70 5.20 16.85
N LYS A 173 -5.40 5.22 17.17
CA LYS A 173 -4.91 5.45 18.55
C LYS A 173 -4.26 6.84 18.68
N GLY A 174 -4.57 7.57 19.76
CA GLY A 174 -4.04 8.91 20.08
C GLY A 174 -2.51 9.01 20.13
N LYS A 175 -1.79 7.87 20.09
CA LYS A 175 -0.33 7.77 19.98
C LYS A 175 0.26 8.66 18.87
N GLY A 176 -0.33 8.68 17.68
CA GLY A 176 0.17 9.51 16.58
C GLY A 176 0.12 11.01 16.88
N PHE A 177 -0.94 11.46 17.56
CA PHE A 177 -1.07 12.85 18.04
C PHE A 177 -0.01 13.18 19.10
N ILE A 178 0.16 12.30 20.09
CA ILE A 178 1.15 12.46 21.18
C ILE A 178 2.56 12.58 20.61
N LEU A 179 2.96 11.67 19.71
CA LEU A 179 4.29 11.67 19.10
C LEU A 179 4.51 12.90 18.20
N ALA A 180 3.51 13.30 17.42
CA ALA A 180 3.58 14.49 16.58
C ALA A 180 3.75 15.78 17.41
N MET A 181 2.96 15.93 18.48
CA MET A 181 3.08 17.06 19.39
C MET A 181 4.41 17.07 20.13
N GLN A 182 4.87 15.91 20.61
CA GLN A 182 6.18 15.74 21.23
C GLN A 182 7.31 16.21 20.29
N TYR A 183 7.33 15.69 19.05
CA TYR A 183 8.33 16.07 18.04
C TYR A 183 8.33 17.58 17.78
N LEU A 184 7.15 18.18 17.58
CA LEU A 184 7.05 19.60 17.26
C LEU A 184 7.46 20.49 18.44
N VAL A 185 7.13 20.12 19.69
CA VAL A 185 7.59 20.85 20.88
C VAL A 185 9.11 20.76 21.04
N GLU A 186 9.70 19.57 20.88
CA GLU A 186 11.16 19.39 20.88
C GLU A 186 11.85 20.23 19.81
N LYS A 187 11.27 20.26 18.60
CA LYS A 187 11.80 21.04 17.47
C LYS A 187 11.73 22.54 17.73
N VAL A 188 10.58 23.03 18.19
CA VAL A 188 10.35 24.44 18.54
C VAL A 188 11.36 24.91 19.59
N GLU A 189 11.56 24.13 20.66
CA GLU A 189 12.53 24.51 21.70
C GLU A 189 13.97 24.53 21.19
N THR A 190 14.35 23.53 20.40
CA THR A 190 15.71 23.46 19.83
C THR A 190 15.99 24.67 18.94
N LEU A 191 15.01 25.09 18.14
CA LEU A 191 15.10 26.29 17.32
C LEU A 191 15.15 27.57 18.15
N TRP A 192 14.59 27.58 19.36
CA TRP A 192 14.49 28.78 20.19
C TRP A 192 15.65 28.95 21.18
N LYS A 193 16.24 27.87 21.68
CA LYS A 193 17.43 27.92 22.56
C LYS A 193 18.61 28.67 21.93
N ASN A 194 18.66 28.69 20.60
CA ASN A 194 19.73 29.33 19.83
C ASN A 194 19.44 30.79 19.47
N LEU A 195 18.28 31.33 19.85
CA LEU A 195 17.87 32.69 19.51
C LEU A 195 17.93 33.63 20.71
N PRO A 196 18.20 34.93 20.50
CA PRO A 196 18.04 35.95 21.52
C PRO A 196 16.63 35.87 22.11
N LYS A 197 16.51 35.99 23.44
CA LYS A 197 15.19 36.02 24.07
C LYS A 197 14.34 37.11 23.40
N PRO A 198 13.11 36.79 22.96
CA PRO A 198 12.26 37.76 22.31
C PRO A 198 12.07 39.00 23.20
N GLY A 199 12.00 40.17 22.59
CA GLY A 199 11.59 41.40 23.29
C GLY A 199 10.22 41.24 23.95
N ARG A 200 9.94 42.05 24.97
CA ARG A 200 8.62 42.04 25.64
C ARG A 200 7.51 42.24 24.59
N GLY A 201 6.52 41.35 24.58
CA GLY A 201 5.32 41.45 23.72
C GLY A 201 5.31 40.51 22.52
N LEU A 202 6.43 39.89 22.14
CA LEU A 202 6.42 38.87 21.10
C LEU A 202 5.86 37.54 21.60
N PRO A 203 5.24 36.73 20.72
CA PRO A 203 4.77 35.41 21.08
C PRO A 203 5.91 34.53 21.60
N GLN A 204 5.80 34.07 22.86
CA GLN A 204 6.62 32.97 23.37
C GLN A 204 6.38 31.70 22.54
N PRO A 205 7.45 30.96 22.23
CA PRO A 205 7.36 29.69 21.55
C PRO A 205 6.67 28.66 22.44
N GLY A 206 6.01 27.69 21.82
CA GLY A 206 5.39 26.60 22.53
C GLY A 206 4.21 26.03 21.77
N ALA A 207 3.47 25.16 22.44
CA ALA A 207 2.27 24.58 21.90
C ALA A 207 1.19 24.48 22.97
N SER A 208 -0.05 24.56 22.51
CA SER A 208 -1.23 24.20 23.31
C SER A 208 -2.30 23.61 22.41
N PHE A 209 -3.14 22.76 22.98
CA PHE A 209 -4.35 22.30 22.32
C PHE A 209 -5.55 22.52 23.24
N ARG A 210 -6.74 22.49 22.67
CA ARG A 210 -8.01 22.70 23.35
C ARG A 210 -9.03 21.72 22.83
N VAL A 211 -9.87 21.22 23.72
CA VAL A 211 -11.10 20.47 23.42
C VAL A 211 -12.24 21.15 24.18
N GLY A 212 -13.15 21.81 23.47
CA GLY A 212 -14.17 22.63 24.11
C GLY A 212 -13.57 23.73 24.97
N GLU A 213 -13.88 23.76 26.25
CA GLU A 213 -13.33 24.75 27.19
C GLU A 213 -12.09 24.23 27.95
N GLN A 214 -11.65 23.00 27.67
CA GLN A 214 -10.50 22.36 28.32
C GLN A 214 -9.21 22.64 27.54
N ILE A 215 -8.19 23.18 28.20
CA ILE A 215 -6.92 23.56 27.57
C ILE A 215 -5.80 22.65 28.07
N GLY A 216 -5.02 22.09 27.13
CA GLY A 216 -3.75 21.42 27.38
C GLY A 216 -2.59 22.31 26.99
N GLU A 217 -1.69 22.58 27.94
CA GLU A 217 -0.43 23.31 27.70
C GLU A 217 0.76 22.38 27.93
N PHE A 218 1.72 22.40 27.00
CA PHE A 218 2.90 21.54 27.03
C PHE A 218 4.05 22.18 27.81
N LYS A 219 4.64 21.44 28.76
CA LYS A 219 5.77 21.88 29.58
C LYS A 219 6.75 20.74 29.81
N TRP A 220 8.03 21.05 29.94
CA TRP A 220 9.02 20.05 30.35
C TRP A 220 9.10 19.95 31.85
N LYS A 221 8.96 18.73 32.35
CA LYS A 221 9.26 18.36 33.72
C LYS A 221 10.73 17.97 33.79
N ALA A 222 11.51 18.78 34.49
CA ALA A 222 12.91 18.49 34.76
C ALA A 222 13.01 17.13 35.46
N SER A 223 13.89 16.26 34.96
CA SER A 223 14.09 14.97 35.60
C SER A 223 14.74 15.14 36.97
N CYS A 224 14.19 14.49 38.00
CA CYS A 224 14.76 14.53 39.35
C CYS A 224 16.09 13.79 39.46
N SER A 225 16.44 12.94 38.48
CA SER A 225 17.66 12.14 38.46
C SER A 225 18.69 12.74 37.51
N VAL A 226 19.91 12.94 37.99
CA VAL A 226 21.04 13.43 37.18
C VAL A 226 21.28 12.47 36.01
N GLY A 227 21.31 13.01 34.79
CA GLY A 227 21.56 12.24 33.56
C GLY A 227 20.32 11.63 32.92
N MET A 228 19.14 11.75 33.51
CA MET A 228 17.89 11.31 32.88
C MET A 228 17.28 12.44 32.05
N PRO A 229 16.71 12.14 30.86
CA PRO A 229 16.08 13.15 30.01
C PRO A 229 14.82 13.74 30.66
N ASP A 230 14.54 15.01 30.35
CA ASP A 230 13.30 15.68 30.74
C ASP A 230 12.08 14.97 30.13
N TRP A 231 10.96 15.01 30.83
CA TRP A 231 9.69 14.44 30.36
C TRP A 231 8.77 15.55 29.87
N LEU A 232 8.12 15.35 28.73
CA LEU A 232 7.07 16.26 28.33
C LEU A 232 5.83 16.00 29.18
N GLN A 233 5.22 17.06 29.66
CA GLN A 233 4.06 17.04 30.53
C GLN A 233 2.97 17.93 29.94
N VAL A 234 1.73 17.48 30.02
CA VAL A 234 0.55 18.27 29.68
C VAL A 234 -0.10 18.76 30.95
N SER A 235 -0.24 20.07 31.11
CA SER A 235 -1.08 20.64 32.15
C SER A 235 -2.48 20.88 31.61
N LEU A 236 -3.48 20.26 32.23
CA LEU A 236 -4.89 20.47 31.94
C LEU A 236 -5.40 21.69 32.74
N ASP A 237 -5.96 22.65 32.01
CA ASP A 237 -6.74 23.75 32.57
C ASP A 237 -8.20 23.58 32.12
N ASP A 238 -9.03 23.00 32.99
CA ASP A 238 -10.46 22.86 32.74
C ASP A 238 -11.15 24.19 33.05
N LEU A 239 -11.64 24.85 32.00
CA LEU A 239 -12.34 26.13 32.08
C LEU A 239 -13.82 26.01 31.71
N THR A 240 -14.38 24.80 31.83
CA THR A 240 -15.82 24.60 31.63
C THR A 240 -16.63 25.41 32.63
N THR A 241 -17.61 26.16 32.14
CA THR A 241 -18.53 26.89 33.02
C THR A 241 -19.33 25.94 33.90
N ARG A 242 -19.28 26.16 35.21
CA ARG A 242 -20.09 25.44 36.18
C ARG A 242 -20.75 26.43 37.12
N THR A 243 -21.97 26.12 37.56
CA THR A 243 -22.56 26.85 38.68
C THR A 243 -21.86 26.47 39.99
N VAL A 244 -21.97 27.32 41.02
CA VAL A 244 -21.43 26.99 42.34
C VAL A 244 -22.04 25.67 42.85
N ASP A 245 -23.34 25.48 42.62
CA ASP A 245 -24.08 24.27 43.00
C ASP A 245 -23.64 23.02 42.22
N GLU A 246 -23.12 23.15 41.00
CA GLU A 246 -22.53 22.03 40.24
C GLU A 246 -21.09 21.74 40.68
N TYR A 247 -20.35 22.74 41.13
CA TYR A 247 -18.96 22.60 41.58
C TYR A 247 -18.88 21.97 42.98
N LEU A 248 -19.83 22.31 43.86
CA LEU A 248 -19.83 21.91 45.27
C LEU A 248 -19.93 20.39 45.50
N PRO A 249 -20.85 19.62 44.89
CA PRO A 249 -20.98 18.18 45.13
C PRO A 249 -19.70 17.41 44.86
N HIS A 250 -18.98 17.76 43.78
CA HIS A 250 -17.73 17.09 43.41
C HIS A 250 -16.59 17.28 44.43
N LYS A 251 -16.56 18.42 45.14
CA LYS A 251 -15.54 18.71 46.14
C LYS A 251 -15.98 18.26 47.54
N TYR A 252 -17.26 18.45 47.84
CA TYR A 252 -17.86 18.13 49.13
C TYR A 252 -17.94 16.61 49.36
N GLU A 253 -18.17 15.79 48.32
CA GLU A 253 -18.09 14.32 48.44
C GLU A 253 -16.67 13.82 48.77
N LEU A 254 -15.63 14.47 48.23
CA LEU A 254 -14.23 14.16 48.52
C LEU A 254 -13.84 14.57 49.96
N ASP A 255 -14.31 15.73 50.41
CA ASP A 255 -14.01 16.26 51.75
C ASP A 255 -14.84 15.54 52.85
N LEU A 256 -16.12 15.22 52.59
CA LEU A 256 -16.98 14.45 53.50
C LEU A 256 -16.52 13.00 53.68
N ALA A 257 -15.92 12.38 52.66
CA ALA A 257 -15.34 11.04 52.77
C ALA A 257 -14.17 10.98 53.78
N HIS A 258 -13.68 12.14 54.23
CA HIS A 258 -12.59 12.26 55.20
C HIS A 258 -13.02 12.88 56.54
N SER A 259 -14.26 13.35 56.68
CA SER A 259 -14.81 13.86 57.94
C SER A 259 -15.94 12.96 58.46
N SER A 260 -15.72 12.28 59.58
CA SER A 260 -16.73 11.43 60.22
C SER A 260 -17.80 12.19 61.01
N ASP A 261 -17.78 13.52 61.00
CA ASP A 261 -18.69 14.37 61.77
C ASP A 261 -19.63 15.12 60.83
N GLY A 262 -20.93 15.09 61.13
CA GLY A 262 -22.00 15.59 60.26
C GLY A 262 -21.82 17.07 59.90
N GLY A 263 -22.14 17.39 58.63
CA GLY A 263 -21.89 18.67 57.95
C GLY A 263 -21.99 19.93 58.81
N ASP A 264 -20.83 20.47 59.17
CA ASP A 264 -20.67 21.78 59.78
C ASP A 264 -21.01 22.89 58.77
N PRO A 265 -22.00 23.76 59.05
CA PRO A 265 -22.35 24.91 58.20
C PRO A 265 -21.16 25.85 57.91
N GLU A 266 -20.19 25.95 58.81
CA GLU A 266 -18.98 26.77 58.58
C GLU A 266 -18.09 26.18 57.50
N VAL A 267 -17.98 24.85 57.45
CA VAL A 267 -17.23 24.13 56.40
C VAL A 267 -17.92 24.30 55.05
N TYR A 268 -19.25 24.22 55.02
CA TYR A 268 -20.02 24.49 53.80
C TYR A 268 -19.80 25.92 53.29
N ASN A 269 -19.96 26.94 54.15
CA ASN A 269 -19.78 28.34 53.76
C ASN A 269 -18.36 28.64 53.26
N ARG A 270 -17.32 28.10 53.92
CA ARG A 270 -15.93 28.24 53.45
C ARG A 270 -15.70 27.55 52.11
N THR A 271 -16.34 26.39 51.89
CA THR A 271 -16.26 25.66 50.62
C THR A 271 -16.98 26.42 49.50
N PHE A 272 -18.13 27.02 49.80
CA PHE A 272 -18.90 27.88 48.90
C PHE A 272 -18.08 29.11 48.46
N GLU A 273 -17.51 29.86 49.41
CA GLU A 273 -16.66 31.02 49.09
C GLU A 273 -15.43 30.62 48.27
N THR A 274 -14.80 29.48 48.61
CA THR A 274 -13.67 28.94 47.85
C THR A 274 -14.07 28.57 46.42
N ALA A 275 -15.23 27.92 46.24
CA ALA A 275 -15.77 27.56 44.94
C ALA A 275 -16.07 28.82 44.10
N GLN A 276 -16.68 29.84 44.70
CA GLN A 276 -16.96 31.11 44.04
C GLN A 276 -15.68 31.81 43.57
N ASN A 277 -14.64 31.87 44.42
CA ASN A 277 -13.34 32.43 44.07
C ASN A 277 -12.66 31.65 42.92
N ILE A 278 -12.74 30.32 42.94
CA ILE A 278 -12.21 29.47 41.86
C ILE A 278 -12.95 29.74 40.55
N LEU A 279 -14.28 29.81 40.57
CA LEU A 279 -15.09 30.09 39.38
C LEU A 279 -14.84 31.50 38.83
N GLU A 280 -14.65 32.51 39.68
CA GLU A 280 -14.25 33.85 39.23
C GLU A 280 -12.86 33.84 38.55
N GLN A 281 -11.92 33.07 39.09
CA GLN A 281 -10.62 32.86 38.46
C GLN A 281 -10.72 32.08 37.13
N VAL A 282 -11.66 31.13 37.03
CA VAL A 282 -11.96 30.43 35.76
C VAL A 282 -12.47 31.43 34.74
N GLU A 283 -13.46 32.27 35.06
CA GLU A 283 -13.99 33.30 34.17
C GLU A 283 -12.91 34.28 33.70
N LYS A 284 -12.09 34.82 34.62
CA LYS A 284 -10.94 35.68 34.26
C LYS A 284 -9.98 35.00 33.30
N ARG A 285 -9.76 33.69 33.46
CA ARG A 285 -8.90 32.90 32.54
C ARG A 285 -9.59 32.62 31.21
N ARG A 286 -10.91 32.38 31.17
CA ARG A 286 -11.69 32.24 29.94
C ARG A 286 -11.59 33.50 29.10
N GLU A 287 -11.75 34.68 29.70
CA GLU A 287 -11.57 35.96 29.01
C GLU A 287 -10.12 36.15 28.53
N LYS A 288 -9.14 35.88 29.39
CA LYS A 288 -7.71 35.96 29.04
C LYS A 288 -7.36 35.08 27.83
N TYR A 289 -7.92 33.88 27.75
CA TYR A 289 -7.70 32.94 26.65
C TYR A 289 -8.68 33.11 25.48
N GLY A 290 -9.53 34.14 25.53
CA GLY A 290 -10.50 34.46 24.49
C GLY A 290 -11.58 33.38 24.29
N LEU A 291 -11.85 32.56 25.30
CA LEU A 291 -12.92 31.56 25.30
C LEU A 291 -14.29 32.17 25.58
N ALA A 292 -14.32 33.37 26.19
CA ALA A 292 -15.55 34.09 26.47
C ALA A 292 -15.44 35.57 26.05
N VAL A 293 -16.56 36.12 25.60
CA VAL A 293 -16.73 37.56 25.34
C VAL A 293 -18.00 38.01 26.05
N GLY A 294 -17.86 38.85 27.09
CA GLY A 294 -18.99 39.28 27.93
C GLY A 294 -19.67 38.09 28.63
N GLY A 295 -18.88 37.15 29.17
CA GLY A 295 -19.35 35.95 29.87
C GLY A 295 -19.93 34.83 28.98
N LYS A 296 -20.15 35.07 27.68
CA LYS A 296 -20.67 34.06 26.75
C LYS A 296 -19.52 33.30 26.10
N SER A 297 -19.62 31.97 26.10
CA SER A 297 -18.64 31.12 25.41
C SER A 297 -18.67 31.38 23.91
N VAL A 298 -17.49 31.52 23.30
CA VAL A 298 -17.29 31.65 21.85
C VAL A 298 -16.89 30.34 21.18
N VAL A 299 -16.74 29.26 21.96
CA VAL A 299 -16.31 27.94 21.49
C VAL A 299 -17.38 26.89 21.76
N GLN A 300 -17.49 25.89 20.89
CA GLN A 300 -18.38 24.74 21.10
C GLN A 300 -17.68 23.65 21.90
N ALA A 301 -18.43 22.84 22.65
CA ALA A 301 -17.88 21.80 23.51
C ALA A 301 -17.08 20.72 22.74
N ASP A 302 -17.46 20.46 21.50
CA ASP A 302 -16.85 19.49 20.59
C ASP A 302 -15.82 20.13 19.63
N GLU A 303 -15.52 21.41 19.81
CA GLU A 303 -14.50 22.10 19.01
C GLU A 303 -13.09 21.80 19.52
N VAL A 304 -12.23 21.33 18.63
CA VAL A 304 -10.81 21.07 18.89
C VAL A 304 -9.98 22.14 18.19
N CYS A 305 -9.02 22.72 18.93
CA CYS A 305 -8.07 23.67 18.37
C CYS A 305 -6.64 23.37 18.85
N ILE A 306 -5.68 23.29 17.94
CA ILE A 306 -4.26 23.07 18.24
C ILE A 306 -3.49 24.27 17.73
N THR A 307 -2.62 24.85 18.55
CA THR A 307 -1.76 25.98 18.16
C THR A 307 -0.31 25.72 18.54
N ILE A 308 0.59 25.90 17.58
CA ILE A 308 2.04 25.69 17.71
C ILE A 308 2.73 26.97 17.25
N ILE A 309 3.62 27.53 18.07
CA ILE A 309 4.37 28.77 17.78
C ILE A 309 5.86 28.47 17.85
N GLY A 310 6.62 28.94 16.85
CA GLY A 310 8.09 28.87 16.86
C GLY A 310 8.67 27.92 15.81
N LEU A 311 7.89 27.53 14.80
CA LEU A 311 8.38 26.78 13.65
C LEU A 311 9.36 27.64 12.82
N ASP A 312 10.31 27.00 12.11
CA ASP A 312 11.27 27.72 11.27
C ASP A 312 10.54 28.50 10.16
N SER A 313 10.87 29.79 10.01
CA SER A 313 10.28 30.65 8.98
C SER A 313 10.64 30.24 7.56
N ARG A 314 11.75 29.50 7.40
CA ARG A 314 12.27 29.04 6.11
C ARG A 314 11.57 27.78 5.61
N ILE A 315 10.70 27.17 6.40
CA ILE A 315 9.97 25.98 5.97
C ILE A 315 9.01 26.38 4.84
N GLU A 316 9.16 25.73 3.69
CA GLU A 316 8.25 25.87 2.56
C GLU A 316 6.92 25.18 2.86
N VAL A 317 5.82 25.79 2.41
CA VAL A 317 4.46 25.26 2.60
C VAL A 317 4.34 23.87 1.97
N GLU A 318 4.93 23.73 0.79
CA GLU A 318 5.00 22.51 0.00
C GLU A 318 5.68 21.39 0.79
N SER A 319 6.82 21.68 1.43
CA SER A 319 7.52 20.72 2.28
C SER A 319 6.70 20.37 3.53
N LEU A 320 6.11 21.37 4.19
CA LEU A 320 5.35 21.20 5.45
C LEU A 320 4.14 20.27 5.29
N PHE A 321 3.44 20.38 4.16
CA PHE A 321 2.26 19.56 3.86
C PHE A 321 2.55 18.39 2.91
N SER A 322 3.83 18.14 2.58
CA SER A 322 4.21 17.11 1.63
C SER A 322 3.82 15.69 2.07
N ALA A 323 3.57 15.45 3.35
CA ALA A 323 3.12 14.15 3.86
C ALA A 323 1.60 13.91 3.71
N VAL A 324 0.84 14.89 3.19
CA VAL A 324 -0.60 14.77 2.88
C VAL A 324 -0.84 15.04 1.40
N TYR A 325 -1.00 13.99 0.61
CA TYR A 325 -1.16 14.05 -0.85
C TYR A 325 -2.30 14.97 -1.30
N GLY A 326 -3.45 14.91 -0.60
CA GLY A 326 -4.63 15.71 -0.90
C GLY A 326 -4.47 17.22 -0.67
N ILE A 327 -3.40 17.66 0.02
CA ILE A 327 -3.11 19.08 0.25
C ILE A 327 -2.12 19.61 -0.79
N ILE A 328 -1.04 18.89 -1.07
CA ILE A 328 -0.08 19.25 -2.12
C ILE A 328 0.01 18.07 -3.10
N PRO A 329 -0.91 17.99 -4.07
CA PRO A 329 -0.87 16.94 -5.06
C PRO A 329 0.29 17.21 -6.02
N PRO A 330 1.01 16.16 -6.44
CA PRO A 330 2.13 16.27 -7.36
C PRO A 330 1.66 16.76 -8.73
N SER A 331 2.56 17.41 -9.45
CA SER A 331 2.28 17.99 -10.77
C SER A 331 1.91 16.96 -11.84
N ARG A 332 2.48 15.74 -11.76
CA ARG A 332 2.25 14.64 -12.70
C ARG A 332 1.70 13.43 -11.96
N ALA A 333 0.41 13.19 -12.10
CA ALA A 333 -0.27 12.03 -11.55
C ALA A 333 -1.21 11.38 -12.58
N TRP A 334 -1.34 10.07 -12.49
CA TRP A 334 -2.15 9.25 -13.38
C TRP A 334 -2.98 8.28 -12.55
N ARG A 335 -4.26 8.19 -12.87
CA ARG A 335 -5.17 7.22 -12.27
C ARG A 335 -5.71 6.32 -13.39
N PRO A 336 -5.28 5.05 -13.47
CA PRO A 336 -5.78 4.12 -14.49
C PRO A 336 -7.30 4.01 -14.42
N LEU A 337 -7.95 4.17 -15.56
CA LEU A 337 -9.39 3.96 -15.70
C LEU A 337 -9.62 2.57 -16.28
N GLY A 338 -10.49 1.79 -15.64
CA GLY A 338 -10.97 0.53 -16.22
C GLY A 338 -12.30 0.09 -15.63
N ALA A 339 -12.87 -0.95 -16.23
CA ALA A 339 -14.21 -1.46 -15.91
C ALA A 339 -14.34 -2.04 -14.49
N ARG A 340 -13.20 -2.38 -13.85
CA ARG A 340 -13.20 -2.88 -12.48
C ARG A 340 -13.01 -1.75 -11.48
N ASN A 341 -13.87 -1.71 -10.47
CA ASN A 341 -13.85 -0.68 -9.42
C ASN A 341 -12.52 -0.61 -8.67
N ASN A 342 -11.80 -1.73 -8.54
CA ASN A 342 -10.53 -1.79 -7.80
C ASN A 342 -9.35 -1.09 -8.50
N LEU A 343 -9.43 -0.83 -9.81
CA LEU A 343 -8.39 -0.08 -10.54
C LEU A 343 -8.30 1.38 -10.08
N ARG A 344 -9.39 1.91 -9.52
CA ARG A 344 -9.43 3.26 -8.95
C ARG A 344 -8.65 3.37 -7.63
N ASN A 345 -8.26 2.24 -7.04
CA ASN A 345 -7.52 2.23 -5.79
C ASN A 345 -6.07 2.67 -5.97
N VAL A 346 -5.50 2.62 -7.18
CA VAL A 346 -4.08 2.94 -7.39
C VAL A 346 -3.96 4.22 -8.19
N GLN A 347 -3.22 5.18 -7.67
CA GLN A 347 -2.80 6.38 -8.38
C GLN A 347 -1.28 6.43 -8.42
N PHE A 348 -0.73 6.53 -9.62
CA PHE A 348 0.71 6.69 -9.85
C PHE A 348 1.05 8.16 -9.97
N PHE A 349 2.23 8.56 -9.52
CA PHE A 349 2.73 9.92 -9.73
C PHE A 349 4.26 9.97 -9.68
N LEU A 350 4.81 11.07 -10.17
CA LEU A 350 6.24 11.38 -10.01
C LEU A 350 6.41 12.32 -8.83
N ALA A 351 7.35 12.02 -7.95
CA ALA A 351 7.73 12.93 -6.88
C ALA A 351 8.32 14.22 -7.51
N ASP A 352 7.83 15.37 -7.07
CA ASP A 352 8.31 16.65 -7.59
C ASP A 352 9.82 16.82 -7.31
N GLY A 353 10.54 17.44 -8.25
CA GLY A 353 11.96 17.71 -8.12
C GLY A 353 12.89 16.49 -8.19
N GLY A 354 12.39 15.32 -8.61
CA GLY A 354 13.19 14.09 -8.67
C GLY A 354 13.52 13.51 -7.29
N GLY A 355 12.71 13.84 -6.28
CA GLY A 355 12.84 13.27 -4.94
C GLY A 355 12.62 11.76 -4.92
N ALA A 356 12.97 11.14 -3.79
CA ALA A 356 12.72 9.71 -3.57
C ALA A 356 11.22 9.38 -3.74
N PRO A 357 10.89 8.21 -4.30
CA PRO A 357 9.50 7.82 -4.49
C PRO A 357 8.78 7.72 -3.14
N LYS A 358 7.51 8.12 -3.13
CA LYS A 358 6.69 8.18 -1.93
C LYS A 358 5.52 7.20 -2.02
N PHE A 359 5.18 6.60 -0.89
CA PHE A 359 4.00 5.75 -0.76
C PHE A 359 2.98 6.42 0.16
N TYR A 360 1.82 6.77 -0.39
CA TYR A 360 0.68 7.26 0.35
C TYR A 360 -0.38 6.18 0.45
N LEU A 361 -0.99 6.06 1.62
CA LEU A 361 -2.18 5.26 1.86
C LEU A 361 -3.32 6.22 2.18
N ARG A 362 -4.30 6.33 1.27
CA ARG A 362 -5.45 7.25 1.39
C ARG A 362 -5.02 8.69 1.66
N ASP A 363 -4.15 9.19 0.80
CA ASP A 363 -3.52 10.51 0.90
C ASP A 363 -2.54 10.73 2.06
N GLN A 364 -2.28 9.72 2.91
CA GLN A 364 -1.40 9.83 4.06
C GLN A 364 -0.06 9.14 3.80
N LEU A 365 1.06 9.86 3.95
CA LEU A 365 2.39 9.28 3.74
C LEU A 365 2.67 8.16 4.76
N VAL A 366 3.20 7.05 4.27
CA VAL A 366 3.73 5.94 5.09
C VAL A 366 5.24 5.84 4.79
N LEU A 367 6.06 6.14 5.80
CA LEU A 367 7.51 6.32 5.63
C LEU A 367 8.22 5.04 5.15
N GLN A 368 7.82 3.90 5.71
CA GLN A 368 8.28 2.56 5.36
C GLN A 368 7.14 1.83 4.64
N GLY A 369 6.69 2.44 3.54
CA GLY A 369 5.73 1.85 2.63
C GLY A 369 6.32 0.71 1.80
N VAL A 370 5.57 0.28 0.78
CA VAL A 370 6.06 -0.69 -0.20
C VAL A 370 7.27 -0.10 -0.93
N HIS A 371 8.28 -0.91 -1.21
CA HIS A 371 9.49 -0.46 -1.89
C HIS A 371 9.16 -0.03 -3.34
N LEU A 372 9.55 1.19 -3.68
CA LEU A 372 9.35 1.82 -4.98
C LEU A 372 10.71 2.20 -5.57
N ASN A 373 10.81 2.22 -6.90
CA ASN A 373 12.03 2.62 -7.60
C ASN A 373 12.01 4.12 -7.97
N LYS A 374 11.18 4.51 -8.93
CA LYS A 374 11.01 5.90 -9.38
C LYS A 374 9.56 6.38 -9.24
N LEU A 375 8.61 5.53 -9.59
CA LEU A 375 7.20 5.88 -9.51
C LEU A 375 6.69 5.84 -8.06
N SER A 376 5.99 6.89 -7.68
CA SER A 376 5.31 7.00 -6.39
C SER A 376 3.87 6.50 -6.50
N ILE A 377 3.29 6.05 -5.39
CA ILE A 377 1.95 5.45 -5.36
C ILE A 377 1.11 6.09 -4.25
N ASN A 378 -0.12 6.47 -4.59
CA ASN A 378 -1.18 6.74 -3.62
C ASN A 378 -2.24 5.64 -3.74
N TYR A 379 -2.35 4.83 -2.70
CA TYR A 379 -3.25 3.69 -2.64
C TYR A 379 -4.50 4.01 -1.80
N HIS A 380 -5.69 3.89 -2.39
CA HIS A 380 -6.98 4.21 -1.78
C HIS A 380 -7.72 2.95 -1.25
N GLY A 381 -7.15 1.77 -1.43
CA GLY A 381 -7.72 0.50 -0.97
C GLY A 381 -7.57 0.28 0.55
N ASP A 382 -7.74 -0.96 0.98
CA ASP A 382 -7.54 -1.37 2.37
C ASP A 382 -6.13 -1.94 2.53
N LEU A 383 -5.39 -1.41 3.51
CA LEU A 383 -4.06 -1.88 3.86
C LEU A 383 -3.86 -1.66 5.36
N ASP A 384 -3.28 -2.63 6.04
CA ASP A 384 -2.98 -2.48 7.47
C ASP A 384 -1.60 -1.85 7.65
N VAL A 385 -1.53 -0.88 8.56
CA VAL A 385 -0.30 -0.20 8.93
C VAL A 385 -0.06 -0.33 10.43
N SER A 386 1.21 -0.25 10.82
CA SER A 386 1.63 -0.14 12.22
C SER A 386 0.87 0.97 12.97
N SER A 387 0.77 0.86 14.30
CA SER A 387 0.07 1.85 15.13
C SER A 387 0.63 3.29 15.02
N GLU A 388 1.90 3.42 14.65
CA GLU A 388 2.60 4.70 14.41
C GLU A 388 2.47 5.17 12.96
N ARG A 389 1.79 4.39 12.10
CA ARG A 389 1.59 4.67 10.66
C ARG A 389 2.90 4.82 9.88
N VAL A 390 3.97 4.19 10.37
CA VAL A 390 5.30 4.22 9.74
C VAL A 390 5.45 3.09 8.74
N MET A 391 4.99 1.88 9.06
CA MET A 391 5.20 0.66 8.27
C MET A 391 3.88 -0.01 7.84
N VAL A 392 3.86 -0.62 6.66
CA VAL A 392 2.80 -1.52 6.16
C VAL A 392 2.95 -2.92 6.76
N SER A 393 1.86 -3.53 7.21
CA SER A 393 1.86 -4.90 7.74
C SER A 393 1.82 -5.94 6.62
N ASP A 394 2.57 -7.03 6.77
CA ASP A 394 2.52 -8.18 5.85
C ASP A 394 1.30 -9.07 6.18
N ASN A 395 0.26 -8.98 5.35
CA ASN A 395 -0.98 -9.74 5.51
C ASN A 395 -1.78 -9.85 4.20
N GLU A 396 -2.97 -10.46 4.26
CA GLU A 396 -3.86 -10.64 3.09
C GLU A 396 -4.24 -9.33 2.38
N LYS A 397 -4.31 -8.20 3.10
CA LYS A 397 -4.59 -6.90 2.47
C LYS A 397 -3.40 -6.41 1.65
N GLN A 398 -2.17 -6.74 2.05
CA GLN A 398 -0.99 -6.45 1.24
C GLN A 398 -0.99 -7.28 -0.07
N LYS A 399 -1.42 -8.54 -0.01
CA LYS A 399 -1.62 -9.36 -1.23
C LYS A 399 -2.68 -8.76 -2.15
N GLN A 400 -3.79 -8.26 -1.58
CA GLN A 400 -4.82 -7.56 -2.35
C GLN A 400 -4.29 -6.26 -2.98
N TYR A 401 -3.46 -5.50 -2.25
CA TYR A 401 -2.77 -4.33 -2.79
C TYR A 401 -1.91 -4.70 -4.01
N PHE A 402 -1.12 -5.77 -3.93
CA PHE A 402 -0.31 -6.22 -5.07
C PHE A 402 -1.16 -6.64 -6.27
N ALA A 403 -2.29 -7.30 -6.04
CA ALA A 403 -3.24 -7.65 -7.10
C ALA A 403 -3.87 -6.41 -7.76
N ASP A 404 -4.23 -5.39 -6.96
CA ASP A 404 -4.75 -4.11 -7.46
C ASP A 404 -3.68 -3.34 -8.23
N LEU A 405 -2.42 -3.39 -7.78
CA LEU A 405 -1.27 -2.77 -8.43
C LEU A 405 -0.94 -3.42 -9.77
N GLU A 406 -0.88 -4.75 -9.82
CA GLU A 406 -0.69 -5.53 -11.06
C GLU A 406 -1.77 -5.15 -12.09
N ALA A 407 -3.04 -5.17 -11.69
CA ALA A 407 -4.15 -4.87 -12.57
C ALA A 407 -4.13 -3.40 -13.05
N SER A 408 -3.77 -2.47 -12.17
CA SER A 408 -3.65 -1.04 -12.48
C SER A 408 -2.49 -0.75 -13.43
N ALA A 409 -1.34 -1.39 -13.23
CA ALA A 409 -0.19 -1.26 -14.12
C ALA A 409 -0.47 -1.85 -15.51
N ASP A 410 -1.05 -3.05 -15.61
CA ASP A 410 -1.44 -3.63 -16.90
C ASP A 410 -2.49 -2.76 -17.63
N SER A 411 -3.47 -2.22 -16.89
CA SER A 411 -4.42 -1.27 -17.46
C SER A 411 -3.72 -0.01 -17.97
N ALA A 412 -2.75 0.53 -17.22
CA ALA A 412 -2.01 1.72 -17.61
C ALA A 412 -1.20 1.50 -18.89
N PHE A 413 -0.51 0.36 -19.03
CA PHE A 413 0.18 -0.01 -20.27
C PHE A 413 -0.75 0.03 -21.48
N ARG A 414 -2.01 -0.36 -21.31
CA ARG A 414 -2.98 -0.42 -22.40
C ARG A 414 -3.63 0.93 -22.72
N THR A 415 -3.87 1.76 -21.71
CA THR A 415 -4.76 2.94 -21.85
C THR A 415 -4.09 4.29 -21.64
N LEU A 416 -2.92 4.35 -21.00
CA LEU A 416 -2.24 5.61 -20.63
C LEU A 416 -0.79 5.61 -21.13
N PRO A 417 -0.52 6.06 -22.37
CA PRO A 417 0.81 6.00 -22.99
C PRO A 417 1.92 6.66 -22.15
N ASP A 418 1.67 7.84 -21.58
CA ASP A 418 2.67 8.54 -20.79
C ASP A 418 3.06 7.77 -19.53
N LEU A 419 2.06 7.25 -18.79
CA LEU A 419 2.32 6.42 -17.62
C LEU A 419 2.96 5.09 -18.01
N ALA A 420 2.57 4.49 -19.13
CA ALA A 420 3.16 3.25 -19.63
C ALA A 420 4.67 3.39 -19.85
N ILE A 421 5.12 4.52 -20.39
CA ILE A 421 6.55 4.81 -20.58
C ILE A 421 7.25 4.93 -19.21
N GLU A 422 6.67 5.66 -18.25
CA GLU A 422 7.26 5.79 -16.91
C GLU A 422 7.30 4.43 -16.18
N LEU A 423 6.29 3.57 -16.34
CA LEU A 423 6.28 2.20 -15.80
C LEU A 423 7.35 1.33 -16.45
N ALA A 424 7.51 1.41 -17.77
CA ALA A 424 8.57 0.69 -18.47
C ALA A 424 9.96 1.16 -18.04
N LEU A 425 10.16 2.47 -17.85
CA LEU A 425 11.39 3.04 -17.29
C LEU A 425 11.65 2.52 -15.88
N ASP A 426 10.62 2.51 -15.03
CA ASP A 426 10.70 2.01 -13.66
C ASP A 426 11.18 0.55 -13.66
N ILE A 427 10.57 -0.32 -14.49
CA ILE A 427 10.91 -1.74 -14.63
C ILE A 427 12.33 -1.96 -15.21
N LEU A 428 12.70 -1.22 -16.26
CA LEU A 428 14.01 -1.38 -16.93
C LEU A 428 15.18 -0.91 -16.06
N THR A 429 14.94 0.05 -15.16
CA THR A 429 15.97 0.60 -14.27
C THR A 429 15.92 0.02 -12.86
N ASP A 430 15.13 -1.04 -12.67
CA ASP A 430 14.98 -1.70 -11.37
C ASP A 430 15.96 -2.85 -11.21
N ASP A 431 16.76 -2.78 -10.14
CA ASP A 431 17.68 -3.84 -9.73
C ASP A 431 17.14 -4.67 -8.57
N ARG A 432 15.96 -4.33 -8.01
CA ARG A 432 15.48 -4.89 -6.74
C ARG A 432 14.51 -6.06 -6.91
N SER A 433 14.41 -6.83 -5.83
CA SER A 433 13.62 -8.06 -5.82
C SER A 433 12.14 -7.87 -5.45
N ASP A 434 11.81 -6.77 -4.80
CA ASP A 434 10.57 -6.49 -4.05
C ASP A 434 9.78 -5.30 -4.61
N SER A 435 10.14 -4.86 -5.80
CA SER A 435 9.58 -3.71 -6.49
C SER A 435 8.43 -4.04 -7.43
N LEU A 436 7.95 -3.04 -8.18
CA LEU A 436 6.90 -3.19 -9.19
C LEU A 436 7.21 -4.29 -10.22
N ALA A 437 8.48 -4.42 -10.62
CA ALA A 437 8.93 -5.47 -11.55
C ALA A 437 8.79 -6.90 -10.98
N GLY A 438 8.75 -7.04 -9.65
CA GLY A 438 8.45 -8.33 -9.00
C GLY A 438 6.97 -8.68 -8.95
N ILE A 439 6.09 -7.69 -9.11
CA ILE A 439 4.63 -7.82 -8.92
C ILE A 439 3.91 -7.98 -10.26
N LEU A 440 4.38 -7.31 -11.31
CA LEU A 440 3.72 -7.32 -12.62
C LEU A 440 3.93 -8.66 -13.35
N SER A 441 2.84 -9.37 -13.64
CA SER A 441 2.86 -10.61 -14.42
C SER A 441 1.77 -10.59 -15.50
N PRO A 442 2.03 -9.98 -16.68
CA PRO A 442 1.03 -9.85 -17.75
C PRO A 442 0.40 -11.20 -18.10
N LYS A 443 -0.93 -11.31 -17.98
CA LYS A 443 -1.66 -12.59 -18.10
C LYS A 443 -1.98 -13.00 -19.53
N ASN A 444 -1.86 -12.07 -20.48
CA ASN A 444 -2.11 -12.31 -21.89
C ASN A 444 -1.33 -11.34 -22.77
N THR A 445 -1.26 -11.66 -24.06
CA THR A 445 -0.60 -10.85 -25.09
C THR A 445 -1.50 -9.77 -25.69
N SER A 446 -2.74 -9.63 -25.19
CA SER A 446 -3.64 -8.56 -25.60
C SER A 446 -3.03 -7.23 -25.15
N GLY A 447 -2.69 -6.34 -26.10
CA GLY A 447 -1.98 -5.10 -25.80
C GLY A 447 -0.46 -5.16 -26.01
N ALA A 448 0.09 -6.25 -26.56
CA ALA A 448 1.50 -6.40 -26.91
C ALA A 448 2.11 -5.16 -27.61
N ALA A 449 1.39 -4.59 -28.59
CA ALA A 449 1.86 -3.40 -29.31
C ALA A 449 2.02 -2.16 -28.41
N ARG A 450 1.16 -1.99 -27.40
CA ARG A 450 1.25 -0.88 -26.44
C ARG A 450 2.40 -1.07 -25.46
N TYR A 451 2.60 -2.29 -24.97
CA TYR A 451 3.77 -2.64 -24.17
C TYR A 451 5.07 -2.40 -24.97
N ARG A 452 5.14 -2.88 -26.22
CA ARG A 452 6.30 -2.66 -27.10
C ARG A 452 6.62 -1.17 -27.24
N ALA A 453 5.63 -0.35 -27.60
CA ALA A 453 5.82 1.09 -27.76
C ALA A 453 6.33 1.77 -26.47
N ALA A 454 5.83 1.35 -25.30
CA ALA A 454 6.26 1.87 -24.02
C ALA A 454 7.72 1.48 -23.70
N PHE A 455 8.10 0.22 -23.91
CA PHE A 455 9.47 -0.25 -23.71
C PHE A 455 10.45 0.36 -24.72
N ASP A 456 10.09 0.49 -26.00
CA ASP A 456 10.89 1.18 -27.01
C ASP A 456 11.22 2.61 -26.57
N ALA A 457 10.19 3.37 -26.17
CA ALA A 457 10.35 4.75 -25.71
C ALA A 457 11.18 4.84 -24.41
N ALA A 458 11.00 3.89 -23.50
CA ALA A 458 11.76 3.83 -22.25
C ALA A 458 13.25 3.50 -22.49
N MET A 459 13.55 2.51 -23.34
CA MET A 459 14.93 2.17 -23.71
C MET A 459 15.63 3.36 -24.39
N LEU A 460 14.94 4.07 -25.28
CA LEU A 460 15.49 5.28 -25.93
C LEU A 460 15.80 6.41 -24.93
N ARG A 461 15.05 6.53 -23.83
CA ARG A 461 15.32 7.51 -22.76
C ARG A 461 16.49 7.11 -21.85
N ILE A 462 16.77 5.81 -21.72
CA ILE A 462 17.90 5.29 -20.93
C ILE A 462 19.20 5.33 -21.72
N CYS A 463 19.13 5.03 -23.02
CA CYS A 463 20.29 5.09 -23.91
C CYS A 463 20.87 6.51 -23.93
N PRO A 464 22.20 6.66 -23.76
CA PRO A 464 22.87 7.95 -23.95
C PRO A 464 22.54 8.53 -25.34
N PRO A 465 22.60 9.86 -25.51
CA PRO A 465 22.46 10.52 -26.81
C PRO A 465 23.72 10.26 -27.67
N GLU A 466 24.03 9.01 -27.93
CA GLU A 466 24.90 8.65 -29.04
C GLU A 466 24.16 8.95 -30.35
N PRO A 467 24.88 9.25 -31.45
CA PRO A 467 24.25 9.34 -32.75
C PRO A 467 23.46 8.05 -32.95
N PRO A 468 22.14 8.13 -33.25
CA PRO A 468 21.30 6.95 -33.30
C PRO A 468 21.93 6.00 -34.30
N SER A 469 22.40 4.84 -33.83
CA SER A 469 22.54 3.72 -34.75
C SER A 469 21.20 3.62 -35.45
N ALA A 470 21.18 3.63 -36.78
CA ALA A 470 19.93 3.54 -37.53
C ALA A 470 19.12 2.26 -37.18
N LEU A 471 19.75 1.33 -36.46
CA LEU A 471 19.16 0.10 -35.97
C LEU A 471 18.27 0.34 -34.73
N PRO A 472 17.05 -0.22 -34.70
CA PRO A 472 16.19 -0.19 -33.52
C PRO A 472 16.78 -1.02 -32.37
N LEU A 473 16.49 -0.62 -31.13
CA LEU A 473 16.90 -1.34 -29.92
C LEU A 473 16.09 -2.63 -29.76
N TYR A 474 16.70 -3.68 -29.21
CA TYR A 474 16.03 -4.93 -28.88
C TYR A 474 16.39 -5.38 -27.45
N PRO A 475 15.40 -5.65 -26.57
CA PRO A 475 15.65 -6.03 -25.19
C PRO A 475 16.21 -7.47 -25.11
N CYS A 476 17.42 -7.62 -24.59
CA CYS A 476 18.15 -8.89 -24.49
C CYS A 476 18.21 -9.33 -23.02
N GLY A 477 17.63 -10.48 -22.70
CA GLY A 477 17.73 -11.07 -21.37
C GLY A 477 18.88 -12.07 -21.23
N PRO A 478 19.05 -12.67 -20.04
CA PRO A 478 20.07 -13.68 -19.80
C PRO A 478 19.86 -14.88 -20.73
N GLY A 479 20.87 -15.20 -21.56
CA GLY A 479 20.85 -16.32 -22.50
C GLY A 479 20.44 -15.96 -23.93
N ASP A 480 20.01 -14.73 -24.21
CA ASP A 480 19.86 -14.26 -25.58
C ASP A 480 21.24 -14.00 -26.20
N SER A 481 21.36 -14.23 -27.52
CA SER A 481 22.61 -14.04 -28.26
C SER A 481 22.66 -12.63 -28.85
N ASP A 482 23.50 -11.76 -28.28
CA ASP A 482 23.74 -10.40 -28.79
C ASP A 482 24.14 -10.41 -30.28
N TYR A 483 24.95 -11.40 -30.67
CA TYR A 483 25.36 -11.60 -32.06
C TYR A 483 24.15 -11.83 -32.99
N LEU A 484 23.20 -12.67 -32.58
CA LEU A 484 21.99 -12.92 -33.38
C LEU A 484 21.12 -11.66 -33.47
N VAL A 485 21.02 -10.89 -32.38
CA VAL A 485 20.27 -9.62 -32.35
C VAL A 485 20.85 -8.63 -33.37
N GLU A 486 22.17 -8.45 -33.36
CA GLU A 486 22.89 -7.60 -34.31
C GLU A 486 22.74 -8.09 -35.75
N GLU A 487 22.86 -9.41 -35.97
CA GLU A 487 22.69 -10.02 -37.28
C GLU A 487 21.28 -9.78 -37.84
N LEU A 488 20.24 -9.79 -37.01
CA LEU A 488 18.87 -9.48 -37.42
C LEU A 488 18.62 -7.98 -37.65
N GLY A 489 19.62 -7.12 -37.46
CA GLY A 489 19.53 -5.68 -37.70
C GLY A 489 18.97 -4.88 -36.52
N PHE A 490 19.21 -5.34 -35.29
CA PHE A 490 18.86 -4.64 -34.07
C PHE A 490 20.12 -4.29 -33.27
N LYS A 491 20.04 -3.26 -32.42
CA LYS A 491 21.06 -2.99 -31.41
C LYS A 491 20.65 -3.67 -30.09
N PRO A 492 21.47 -4.58 -29.53
CA PRO A 492 21.13 -5.26 -28.28
C PRO A 492 21.05 -4.26 -27.12
N PHE A 493 20.01 -4.37 -26.31
CA PHE A 493 19.79 -3.59 -25.09
C PHE A 493 19.67 -4.56 -23.90
N PRO A 494 20.65 -4.64 -23.01
CA PRO A 494 20.61 -5.60 -21.91
C PRO A 494 19.50 -5.24 -20.92
N VAL A 495 18.69 -6.23 -20.56
CA VAL A 495 17.62 -6.09 -19.56
C VAL A 495 17.76 -7.12 -18.44
N SER A 496 17.27 -6.78 -17.24
CA SER A 496 17.24 -7.73 -16.12
C SER A 496 16.35 -8.94 -16.45
N HIS A 497 16.61 -10.09 -15.82
CA HIS A 497 15.81 -11.31 -16.01
C HIS A 497 14.29 -11.05 -15.82
N ARG A 498 13.94 -10.16 -14.88
CA ARG A 498 12.56 -9.83 -14.54
C ARG A 498 11.90 -8.94 -15.60
N ALA A 499 12.60 -7.88 -16.02
CA ALA A 499 12.14 -7.04 -17.11
C ALA A 499 11.94 -7.90 -18.38
N HIS A 500 12.87 -8.80 -18.68
CA HIS A 500 12.74 -9.74 -19.79
C HIS A 500 11.51 -10.65 -19.66
N ALA A 501 11.25 -11.19 -18.47
CA ALA A 501 10.08 -12.03 -18.22
C ALA A 501 8.75 -11.27 -18.46
N ILE A 502 8.65 -10.02 -18.00
CA ILE A 502 7.47 -9.15 -18.25
C ILE A 502 7.30 -8.86 -19.74
N ILE A 503 8.40 -8.50 -20.41
CA ILE A 503 8.43 -8.21 -21.85
C ILE A 503 7.95 -9.42 -22.66
N ARG A 504 8.42 -10.62 -22.30
CA ARG A 504 8.01 -11.86 -22.96
C ARG A 504 6.55 -12.22 -22.65
N ALA A 505 6.14 -12.17 -21.38
CA ALA A 505 4.78 -12.51 -20.95
C ALA A 505 3.71 -11.59 -21.56
N SER A 506 4.02 -10.30 -21.74
CA SER A 506 3.14 -9.34 -22.41
C SER A 506 3.06 -9.53 -23.93
N GLY A 507 3.92 -10.35 -24.52
CA GLY A 507 4.04 -10.54 -25.97
C GLY A 507 4.59 -9.32 -26.70
N ALA A 508 5.13 -8.32 -25.97
CA ALA A 508 5.70 -7.12 -26.55
C ALA A 508 6.85 -7.45 -27.51
N TYR A 509 7.68 -8.43 -27.15
CA TYR A 509 8.71 -8.99 -28.01
C TYR A 509 8.63 -10.52 -27.97
N THR A 510 8.67 -11.12 -29.14
CA THR A 510 8.96 -12.56 -29.28
C THR A 510 10.42 -12.78 -28.92
N THR A 511 10.80 -14.01 -28.56
CA THR A 511 12.22 -14.32 -28.38
C THR A 511 13.00 -14.03 -29.68
N ILE A 512 14.28 -13.71 -29.55
CA ILE A 512 15.09 -13.39 -30.73
C ILE A 512 15.19 -14.59 -31.67
N HIS A 513 15.23 -15.80 -31.09
CA HIS A 513 15.22 -17.05 -31.83
C HIS A 513 13.89 -17.24 -32.58
N ASP A 514 12.74 -17.05 -31.93
CA ASP A 514 11.43 -17.15 -32.62
C ASP A 514 11.30 -16.12 -33.74
N LYS A 515 11.84 -14.91 -33.55
CA LYS A 515 11.87 -13.88 -34.58
C LYS A 515 12.71 -14.32 -35.77
N ALA A 516 13.90 -14.86 -35.52
CA ALA A 516 14.78 -15.39 -36.55
C ALA A 516 14.13 -16.58 -37.29
N CYS A 517 13.46 -17.48 -36.56
CA CYS A 517 12.70 -18.59 -37.13
C CYS A 517 11.57 -18.11 -38.04
N SER A 518 10.79 -17.13 -37.58
CA SER A 518 9.72 -16.51 -38.36
C SER A 518 10.24 -15.86 -39.63
N LEU A 519 11.40 -15.20 -39.59
CA LEU A 519 12.04 -14.61 -40.76
C LEU A 519 12.53 -15.68 -41.75
N LEU A 520 13.08 -16.81 -41.26
CA LEU A 520 13.45 -17.94 -42.12
C LEU A 520 12.22 -18.51 -42.83
N LEU A 521 11.14 -18.76 -42.10
CA LEU A 521 9.88 -19.29 -42.66
C LEU A 521 9.25 -18.33 -43.68
N ALA A 522 9.35 -17.03 -43.44
CA ALA A 522 8.84 -15.99 -44.34
C ALA A 522 9.75 -15.72 -45.55
N SER A 523 10.99 -16.21 -45.54
CA SER A 523 11.94 -15.96 -46.62
C SER A 523 11.49 -16.66 -47.92
N PRO A 524 11.83 -16.10 -49.10
CA PRO A 524 11.48 -16.71 -50.38
C PRO A 524 12.06 -18.12 -50.49
N VAL A 525 11.28 -19.06 -51.03
CA VAL A 525 11.79 -20.40 -51.36
C VAL A 525 12.86 -20.24 -52.45
N ALA A 526 13.99 -20.91 -52.26
CA ALA A 526 15.01 -21.00 -53.30
C ALA A 526 14.60 -22.07 -54.32
N SER A 527 14.61 -21.70 -55.60
CA SER A 527 14.48 -22.66 -56.69
C SER A 527 15.84 -23.29 -57.00
N ASP A 528 15.82 -24.46 -57.64
CA ASP A 528 16.98 -25.08 -58.28
C ASP A 528 18.16 -25.42 -57.33
N ILE A 529 17.85 -25.77 -56.07
CA ILE A 529 18.85 -26.27 -55.14
C ILE A 529 19.16 -27.73 -55.44
N LYS A 530 20.30 -27.95 -56.09
CA LYS A 530 20.80 -29.28 -56.43
C LYS A 530 20.99 -30.13 -55.17
N GLY A 531 20.45 -31.35 -55.17
CA GLY A 531 20.48 -32.25 -54.01
C GLY A 531 19.31 -32.11 -53.02
N LEU A 532 18.40 -31.15 -53.22
CA LEU A 532 17.21 -31.01 -52.37
C LEU A 532 16.33 -32.27 -52.37
N ASP A 533 16.14 -32.92 -53.52
CA ASP A 533 15.33 -34.15 -53.58
C ASP A 533 15.98 -35.31 -52.81
N ARG A 534 17.33 -35.35 -52.75
CA ARG A 534 18.06 -36.30 -51.91
C ARG A 534 17.85 -36.00 -50.42
N LEU A 535 17.92 -34.74 -50.02
CA LEU A 535 17.63 -34.31 -48.65
C LEU A 535 16.19 -34.67 -48.26
N ARG A 536 15.22 -34.43 -49.15
CA ARG A 536 13.80 -34.81 -48.96
C ARG A 536 13.63 -36.30 -48.75
N ALA A 537 14.26 -37.13 -49.58
CA ALA A 537 14.23 -38.57 -49.45
C ALA A 537 14.82 -39.04 -48.11
N VAL A 538 15.99 -38.51 -47.72
CA VAL A 538 16.63 -38.84 -46.44
C VAL A 538 15.75 -38.46 -45.25
N LEU A 539 15.17 -37.26 -45.25
CA LEU A 539 14.28 -36.83 -44.17
C LEU A 539 13.01 -37.69 -44.11
N LYS A 540 12.39 -38.01 -45.24
CA LYS A 540 11.22 -38.90 -45.30
C LYS A 540 11.51 -40.29 -44.71
N MET A 541 12.71 -40.82 -44.91
CA MET A 541 13.12 -42.13 -44.35
C MET A 541 13.46 -42.08 -42.86
N THR A 542 13.87 -40.92 -42.35
CA THR A 542 14.43 -40.79 -40.99
C THR A 542 13.40 -40.31 -39.98
N LEU A 543 12.34 -39.63 -40.43
CA LEU A 543 11.27 -39.14 -39.59
C LEU A 543 10.31 -40.27 -39.16
N PRO A 544 9.88 -40.31 -37.89
CA PRO A 544 8.83 -41.22 -37.45
C PRO A 544 7.55 -41.02 -38.25
N ALA A 545 6.76 -42.08 -38.46
CA ALA A 545 5.52 -42.01 -39.25
C ALA A 545 4.52 -40.95 -38.73
N GLN A 546 4.50 -40.71 -37.41
CA GLN A 546 3.66 -39.68 -36.78
C GLN A 546 4.11 -38.23 -37.07
N ASP A 547 5.37 -38.05 -37.46
CA ASP A 547 5.99 -36.78 -37.85
C ASP A 547 6.28 -36.75 -39.36
N ALA A 548 5.59 -37.60 -40.15
CA ALA A 548 5.77 -37.66 -41.58
C ALA A 548 5.40 -36.31 -42.22
N ILE A 549 6.36 -35.77 -42.98
CA ILE A 549 6.24 -34.52 -43.72
C ILE A 549 6.29 -34.86 -45.21
N GLU A 550 5.38 -34.26 -45.97
CA GLU A 550 5.40 -34.40 -47.43
C GLU A 550 6.70 -33.79 -48.00
N PRO A 551 7.34 -34.42 -48.99
CA PRO A 551 8.58 -33.92 -49.58
C PRO A 551 8.54 -32.43 -49.96
N GLU A 552 7.39 -31.97 -50.46
CA GLU A 552 7.15 -30.59 -50.89
C GLU A 552 7.15 -29.60 -49.72
N ALA A 553 6.85 -30.07 -48.50
CA ALA A 553 6.90 -29.28 -47.28
C ALA A 553 8.31 -29.22 -46.66
N ILE A 554 9.32 -29.79 -47.32
CA ILE A 554 10.73 -29.57 -47.03
C ILE A 554 11.26 -28.55 -48.03
N THR A 555 11.60 -27.37 -47.53
CA THR A 555 11.97 -26.20 -48.35
C THR A 555 13.31 -25.64 -47.92
N ILE A 556 14.09 -25.15 -48.89
CA ILE A 556 15.26 -24.33 -48.64
C ILE A 556 14.92 -22.89 -49.00
N ARG A 557 15.30 -21.94 -48.15
CA ARG A 557 14.87 -20.54 -48.18
C ARG A 557 16.08 -19.63 -48.41
N LYS A 558 15.89 -18.53 -49.16
CA LYS A 558 16.89 -17.48 -49.37
C LYS A 558 17.02 -16.60 -48.13
N TYR A 559 17.47 -17.19 -47.03
CA TYR A 559 17.64 -16.52 -45.75
C TYR A 559 19.10 -16.08 -45.59
N PRO A 560 19.38 -14.77 -45.48
CA PRO A 560 20.75 -14.25 -45.54
C PRO A 560 21.48 -14.28 -44.20
N LYS A 561 20.91 -14.89 -43.16
CA LYS A 561 21.44 -14.86 -41.79
C LYS A 561 21.98 -16.24 -41.41
N THR A 562 22.97 -16.27 -40.53
CA THR A 562 23.68 -17.47 -40.09
C THR A 562 22.83 -18.37 -39.20
N GLN A 563 21.89 -17.79 -38.43
CA GLN A 563 21.00 -18.56 -37.57
C GLN A 563 19.54 -18.05 -37.63
N PRO A 564 18.55 -18.95 -37.52
CA PRO A 564 18.68 -20.41 -37.43
C PRO A 564 18.95 -21.04 -38.81
N ILE A 565 19.68 -22.17 -38.81
CA ILE A 565 19.96 -22.95 -40.03
C ILE A 565 18.73 -23.76 -40.47
N VAL A 566 17.92 -24.21 -39.51
CA VAL A 566 16.70 -24.98 -39.79
C VAL A 566 15.61 -24.57 -38.82
N VAL A 567 14.37 -24.58 -39.30
CA VAL A 567 13.16 -24.35 -38.50
C VAL A 567 12.16 -25.44 -38.82
N TRP A 568 11.56 -25.98 -37.77
CA TRP A 568 10.48 -26.93 -37.84
C TRP A 568 9.17 -26.26 -37.42
N ASP A 569 8.25 -26.07 -38.37
CA ASP A 569 6.89 -25.59 -38.11
C ASP A 569 5.96 -26.81 -37.98
N HIS A 570 5.76 -27.27 -36.75
CA HIS A 570 4.95 -28.46 -36.46
C HIS A 570 3.48 -28.26 -36.84
N GLU A 571 2.96 -27.04 -36.74
CA GLU A 571 1.56 -26.73 -37.02
C GLU A 571 1.27 -26.86 -38.51
N LYS A 572 2.18 -26.36 -39.35
CA LYS A 572 2.07 -26.48 -40.81
C LYS A 572 2.71 -27.73 -41.38
N ARG A 573 3.30 -28.57 -40.53
CA ARG A 573 4.13 -29.74 -40.93
C ARG A 573 5.16 -29.37 -42.00
N LEU A 574 5.92 -28.31 -41.75
CA LEU A 574 6.87 -27.72 -42.70
C LEU A 574 8.29 -27.70 -42.08
N VAL A 575 9.29 -28.11 -42.86
CA VAL A 575 10.71 -27.92 -42.52
C VAL A 575 11.32 -26.90 -43.47
N ALA A 576 11.87 -25.83 -42.91
CA ALA A 576 12.54 -24.79 -43.67
C ALA A 576 14.02 -24.73 -43.30
N PHE A 577 14.89 -24.78 -44.30
CA PHE A 577 16.34 -24.62 -44.16
C PHE A 577 16.79 -23.25 -44.67
N ALA A 578 17.78 -22.66 -44.02
CA ALA A 578 18.53 -21.55 -44.55
C ALA A 578 19.35 -22.00 -45.78
N MET A 579 19.84 -21.04 -46.56
CA MET A 579 20.68 -21.37 -47.71
C MET A 579 21.97 -22.05 -47.24
N PRO A 580 22.34 -23.21 -47.81
CA PRO A 580 23.58 -23.86 -47.43
C PRO A 580 24.77 -23.00 -47.80
N THR A 581 25.79 -23.00 -46.94
CA THR A 581 27.09 -22.43 -47.26
C THR A 581 27.69 -23.22 -48.43
N PRO A 582 28.17 -22.55 -49.49
CA PRO A 582 28.83 -23.24 -50.58
C PRO A 582 30.04 -24.02 -50.07
N CYS A 583 30.37 -25.14 -50.73
CA CYS A 583 31.56 -25.88 -50.37
C CYS A 583 32.80 -25.04 -50.69
N GLU A 584 33.70 -24.91 -49.73
CA GLU A 584 34.97 -24.19 -49.90
C GLU A 584 36.14 -25.14 -50.20
N ASP A 585 35.95 -26.47 -50.12
CA ASP A 585 37.01 -27.45 -50.38
C ASP A 585 37.25 -27.58 -51.90
N PRO A 586 38.42 -27.16 -52.41
CA PRO A 586 38.73 -27.20 -53.84
C PRO A 586 38.69 -28.61 -54.43
N LYS A 587 38.95 -29.65 -53.61
CA LYS A 587 38.93 -31.04 -54.07
C LYS A 587 37.50 -31.50 -54.34
N HIS A 588 36.57 -31.17 -53.46
CA HIS A 588 35.16 -31.51 -53.65
C HIS A 588 34.51 -30.75 -54.82
N ILE A 589 34.99 -29.54 -55.12
CA ILE A 589 34.54 -28.78 -56.28
C ILE A 589 35.13 -29.36 -57.57
N ALA A 590 36.39 -29.81 -57.54
CA ALA A 590 37.10 -30.35 -58.72
C ALA A 590 36.70 -31.79 -59.07
N ASP A 591 36.39 -32.62 -58.07
CA ASP A 591 36.06 -34.05 -58.26
C ASP A 591 34.59 -34.29 -58.64
N SER A 592 33.74 -33.26 -58.56
CA SER A 592 32.37 -33.36 -59.07
C SER A 592 32.33 -32.96 -60.54
N ASP A 593 31.97 -33.89 -61.42
CA ASP A 593 31.88 -33.66 -62.87
C ASP A 593 30.96 -32.49 -63.26
N ASP A 594 30.02 -32.12 -62.38
CA ASP A 594 29.07 -31.02 -62.56
C ASP A 594 29.41 -29.74 -61.74
N GLY A 595 30.53 -29.74 -60.99
CA GLY A 595 30.87 -28.68 -60.03
C GLY A 595 30.00 -28.68 -58.76
N GLU A 596 29.40 -29.82 -58.42
CA GLU A 596 28.41 -30.03 -57.38
C GLU A 596 28.91 -30.93 -56.24
N CYS A 597 29.14 -30.38 -55.04
CA CYS A 597 29.31 -31.18 -53.81
C CYS A 597 28.09 -31.08 -52.89
N PHE A 598 27.68 -32.23 -52.35
CA PHE A 598 26.56 -32.36 -51.40
C PHE A 598 27.00 -32.24 -49.93
N CYS A 599 28.23 -31.79 -49.68
CA CYS A 599 28.84 -31.72 -48.37
C CYS A 599 28.06 -30.81 -47.41
N TRP A 600 27.27 -29.87 -47.96
CA TRP A 600 26.36 -29.01 -47.21
C TRP A 600 25.16 -29.75 -46.58
N MET A 601 24.80 -30.94 -47.08
CA MET A 601 23.70 -31.73 -46.51
C MET A 601 24.00 -32.21 -45.10
N ILE A 602 25.28 -32.47 -44.77
CA ILE A 602 25.70 -32.94 -43.44
C ILE A 602 25.34 -31.91 -42.36
N PRO A 603 25.82 -30.64 -42.43
CA PRO A 603 25.41 -29.60 -41.48
C PRO A 603 23.90 -29.44 -41.36
N MET A 604 23.15 -29.59 -42.45
CA MET A 604 21.69 -29.46 -42.46
C MET A 604 21.00 -30.62 -41.73
N LEU A 605 21.41 -31.86 -41.99
CA LEU A 605 20.90 -33.04 -41.30
C LEU A 605 21.24 -33.01 -39.80
N GLU A 606 22.45 -32.59 -39.45
CA GLU A 606 22.83 -32.37 -38.05
C GLU A 606 21.97 -31.28 -37.39
N ALA A 607 21.74 -30.16 -38.10
CA ALA A 607 20.90 -29.08 -37.59
C ALA A 607 19.47 -29.58 -37.34
N VAL A 608 18.92 -30.42 -38.23
CA VAL A 608 17.59 -31.04 -38.06
C VAL A 608 17.57 -31.96 -36.85
N ALA A 609 18.58 -32.80 -36.68
CA ALA A 609 18.69 -33.68 -35.52
C ALA A 609 18.78 -32.89 -34.20
N ARG A 610 19.44 -31.71 -34.21
CA ARG A 610 19.47 -30.80 -33.06
C ARG A 610 18.14 -30.09 -32.82
N ALA A 611 17.43 -29.71 -33.89
CA ALA A 611 16.15 -29.02 -33.80
C ALA A 611 14.97 -29.93 -33.41
N ASN A 612 15.05 -31.24 -33.69
CA ASN A 612 14.01 -32.21 -33.37
C ASN A 612 14.59 -33.47 -32.69
N TRP A 613 14.43 -33.52 -31.37
CA TRP A 613 14.96 -34.56 -30.48
C TRP A 613 14.38 -35.97 -30.72
N ASN A 614 13.25 -36.10 -31.44
CA ASN A 614 12.63 -37.39 -31.74
C ASN A 614 13.26 -38.10 -32.95
N ILE A 615 14.22 -37.45 -33.63
CA ILE A 615 14.89 -38.04 -34.77
C ILE A 615 15.93 -39.06 -34.29
N ASN A 616 15.81 -40.29 -34.77
CA ASN A 616 16.77 -41.34 -34.47
C ASN A 616 18.10 -41.01 -35.18
N THR A 617 19.05 -40.44 -34.44
CA THR A 617 20.37 -40.03 -34.96
C THR A 617 21.11 -41.16 -35.66
N LYS A 618 20.98 -42.42 -35.21
CA LYS A 618 21.56 -43.58 -35.92
C LYS A 618 20.96 -43.80 -37.30
N LYS A 619 19.63 -43.67 -37.43
CA LYS A 619 18.95 -43.76 -38.74
C LYS A 619 19.33 -42.59 -39.64
N LEU A 620 19.49 -41.39 -39.08
CA LEU A 620 19.93 -40.20 -39.81
C LEU A 620 21.34 -40.36 -40.39
N TRP A 621 22.29 -40.83 -39.60
CA TRP A 621 23.66 -41.12 -40.05
C TRP A 621 23.73 -42.27 -41.06
N HIS A 622 22.87 -43.29 -40.92
CA HIS A 622 22.78 -44.38 -41.88
C HIS A 622 22.17 -43.93 -43.23
N ALA A 623 21.08 -43.17 -43.20
CA ALA A 623 20.47 -42.59 -44.39
C ALA A 623 21.44 -41.60 -45.08
N HIS A 624 22.24 -40.86 -44.31
CA HIS A 624 23.34 -40.05 -44.82
C HIS A 624 24.41 -40.87 -45.55
N ALA A 625 24.88 -41.98 -44.97
CA ALA A 625 25.86 -42.86 -45.62
C ALA A 625 25.36 -43.41 -46.96
N LEU A 626 24.06 -43.73 -47.06
CA LEU A 626 23.41 -44.14 -48.31
C LEU A 626 23.31 -42.98 -49.32
N CYS A 627 23.13 -41.75 -48.82
CA CYS A 627 23.06 -40.54 -49.63
C CYS A 627 24.39 -40.18 -50.32
N VAL A 628 25.49 -40.31 -49.59
CA VAL A 628 26.85 -39.96 -50.06
C VAL A 628 27.40 -40.99 -51.06
N ARG A 629 27.01 -42.26 -50.93
CA ARG A 629 27.45 -43.34 -51.85
C ARG A 629 26.74 -43.35 -53.21
N GLY A 630 25.73 -42.49 -53.42
CA GLY A 630 24.95 -42.45 -54.66
C GLY A 630 23.91 -43.57 -54.79
N ASP A 631 23.75 -44.41 -53.76
CA ASP A 631 22.89 -45.61 -53.78
C ASP A 631 21.39 -45.31 -53.61
N LEU A 632 21.00 -44.04 -53.48
CA LEU A 632 19.60 -43.63 -53.28
C LEU A 632 18.66 -44.04 -54.44
N ALA A 633 19.19 -44.20 -55.66
CA ALA A 633 18.38 -44.64 -56.81
C ALA A 633 17.84 -46.09 -56.66
N ASN A 634 18.41 -46.89 -55.76
CA ASN A 634 17.98 -48.28 -55.50
C ASN A 634 16.96 -48.39 -54.34
N LEU A 635 16.56 -47.28 -53.72
CA LEU A 635 15.68 -47.27 -52.55
C LEU A 635 14.18 -47.19 -52.87
N ASP A 636 13.79 -47.07 -54.15
CA ASP A 636 12.39 -46.97 -54.60
C ASP A 636 11.69 -48.34 -54.75
N VAL A 637 12.28 -49.43 -54.24
CA VAL A 637 11.69 -50.76 -54.32
C VAL A 637 11.07 -51.16 -52.98
N GLU A 638 9.75 -51.16 -52.98
CA GLU A 638 8.83 -51.71 -51.98
C GLU A 638 9.46 -52.75 -51.01
N GLY A 639 9.46 -52.40 -49.72
CA GLY A 639 9.14 -53.38 -48.67
C GLY A 639 10.13 -54.51 -48.36
N ARG A 640 11.44 -54.39 -48.65
CA ARG A 640 12.45 -55.35 -48.12
C ARG A 640 13.48 -54.69 -47.23
N TYR A 641 13.10 -54.38 -45.99
CA TYR A 641 14.04 -54.29 -44.87
C TYR A 641 14.26 -55.70 -44.31
N MET A 642 15.22 -56.44 -44.88
CA MET A 642 15.74 -57.66 -44.30
C MET A 642 17.26 -57.50 -44.12
N SER A 643 17.68 -57.45 -42.86
CA SER A 643 19.02 -57.75 -42.36
C SER A 643 20.19 -57.46 -43.31
N MET A 644 20.71 -56.23 -43.29
CA MET A 644 22.16 -56.08 -43.36
C MET A 644 22.66 -55.92 -41.93
N ASP A 645 23.42 -56.91 -41.46
CA ASP A 645 24.11 -56.85 -40.18
C ASP A 645 24.98 -55.58 -40.11
N VAL A 646 24.66 -54.74 -39.15
CA VAL A 646 25.35 -53.48 -38.84
C VAL A 646 26.55 -53.80 -37.96
N ASP A 647 27.48 -54.60 -38.48
CA ASP A 647 28.80 -54.86 -37.87
C ASP A 647 29.96 -54.36 -38.75
N GLN A 648 29.67 -53.60 -39.83
CA GLN A 648 30.71 -52.77 -40.44
C GLN A 648 30.89 -51.49 -39.62
N GLU A 649 32.07 -51.42 -38.99
CA GLU A 649 32.55 -50.40 -38.07
C GLU A 649 32.09 -48.99 -38.47
N MET A 650 31.27 -48.41 -37.60
CA MET A 650 30.96 -46.98 -37.61
C MET A 650 32.30 -46.22 -37.46
N PRO A 651 32.64 -45.28 -38.35
CA PRO A 651 33.92 -44.59 -38.30
C PRO A 651 34.17 -43.95 -36.92
N ALA A 652 35.37 -44.11 -36.36
CA ALA A 652 35.70 -43.72 -34.99
C ALA A 652 35.35 -42.24 -34.64
N HIS A 653 35.38 -41.33 -35.62
CA HIS A 653 34.98 -39.94 -35.44
C HIS A 653 33.47 -39.75 -35.20
N VAL A 654 32.62 -40.62 -35.78
CA VAL A 654 31.17 -40.65 -35.56
C VAL A 654 30.86 -41.19 -34.15
N GLN A 655 31.64 -42.18 -33.71
CA GLN A 655 31.52 -42.76 -32.37
C GLN A 655 31.94 -41.75 -31.29
N ALA A 656 32.98 -40.96 -31.56
CA ALA A 656 33.42 -39.85 -30.72
C ALA A 656 32.39 -38.71 -30.66
N ALA A 657 31.76 -38.33 -31.78
CA ALA A 657 30.71 -37.31 -31.81
C ALA A 657 29.47 -37.72 -31.00
N ILE A 658 29.06 -38.99 -31.07
CA ILE A 658 27.94 -39.53 -30.27
C ILE A 658 28.27 -39.56 -28.77
N GLN A 659 29.52 -39.89 -28.40
CA GLN A 659 29.95 -39.88 -26.99
C GLN A 659 30.08 -38.46 -26.41
N GLU A 660 30.51 -37.48 -27.21
CA GLU A 660 30.59 -36.08 -26.80
C GLU A 660 29.19 -35.43 -26.66
N GLN A 661 28.25 -35.81 -27.54
CA GLN A 661 26.83 -35.44 -27.44
C GLN A 661 26.16 -36.04 -26.19
N ALA A 662 26.56 -37.23 -25.75
CA ALA A 662 26.09 -37.83 -24.51
C ALA A 662 26.66 -37.16 -23.25
N ARG A 663 27.85 -36.54 -23.33
CA ARG A 663 28.47 -35.81 -22.21
C ARG A 663 27.90 -34.41 -21.98
N THR A 664 27.53 -33.71 -23.06
CA THR A 664 27.04 -32.32 -23.00
C THR A 664 25.59 -32.20 -22.55
N HIS A 665 24.77 -33.25 -22.63
CA HIS A 665 23.35 -33.23 -22.30
C HIS A 665 22.96 -33.61 -20.86
N ASN A 666 23.90 -33.63 -19.91
CA ASN A 666 23.61 -33.91 -18.50
C ASN A 666 23.29 -32.67 -17.64
N ILE A 667 22.82 -31.57 -18.24
CA ILE A 667 22.50 -30.32 -17.53
C ILE A 667 21.05 -29.86 -17.84
N ILE A 668 20.23 -29.84 -16.77
CA ILE A 668 18.95 -29.15 -16.53
C ILE A 668 17.73 -29.60 -17.38
N ARG A 669 16.86 -30.40 -16.75
CA ARG A 669 15.47 -30.64 -17.15
C ARG A 669 14.60 -29.44 -16.76
N ILE A 670 13.88 -28.85 -17.71
CA ILE A 670 12.67 -28.06 -17.44
C ILE A 670 11.50 -28.79 -18.13
N PRO A 671 10.44 -29.18 -17.40
CA PRO A 671 9.31 -29.89 -18.01
C PRO A 671 8.42 -28.92 -18.81
N PRO A 672 7.76 -29.39 -19.89
CA PRO A 672 6.82 -28.58 -20.66
C PRO A 672 5.55 -28.28 -19.85
N SER A 673 5.17 -27.01 -19.89
CA SER A 673 3.98 -26.43 -19.27
C SER A 673 2.70 -27.08 -19.82
N GLY A 674 2.02 -27.88 -19.00
CA GLY A 674 0.72 -28.44 -19.39
C GLY A 674 0.35 -29.77 -18.74
N SER A 675 0.40 -29.87 -17.41
CA SER A 675 -0.33 -30.93 -16.72
C SER A 675 -0.74 -30.51 -15.32
N ARG A 676 -2.02 -30.76 -15.03
CA ARG A 676 -2.73 -30.47 -13.80
C ARG A 676 -2.22 -31.41 -12.70
N ILE A 677 -1.54 -30.87 -11.68
CA ILE A 677 -1.03 -31.67 -10.55
C ILE A 677 -2.04 -31.59 -9.38
N GLN A 678 -2.58 -32.75 -8.99
CA GLN A 678 -3.09 -33.00 -7.64
C GLN A 678 -1.90 -33.38 -6.72
N PRO A 679 -1.95 -33.04 -5.42
CA PRO A 679 -0.81 -33.19 -4.53
C PRO A 679 -0.70 -34.63 -4.02
N ASN A 680 0.50 -35.19 -4.04
CA ASN A 680 0.85 -36.31 -3.18
C ASN A 680 2.17 -36.04 -2.46
N ASN A 681 2.11 -36.30 -1.15
CA ASN A 681 3.17 -36.22 -0.16
C ASN A 681 4.25 -37.28 -0.35
N ALA A 682 5.50 -36.89 -0.07
CA ALA A 682 6.68 -37.63 0.40
C ALA A 682 7.91 -36.95 -0.21
N GLY A 683 9.03 -36.69 0.44
CA GLY A 683 9.62 -37.15 1.69
C GLY A 683 11.14 -37.01 1.51
N SER A 684 11.77 -36.26 2.40
CA SER A 684 13.21 -36.20 2.75
C SER A 684 14.28 -36.62 1.72
N ASN A 685 15.17 -35.68 1.37
CA ASN A 685 16.60 -35.78 1.68
C ASN A 685 17.37 -34.59 1.09
N THR A 686 17.93 -33.74 1.94
CA THR A 686 18.98 -32.79 1.53
C THR A 686 20.10 -32.78 2.55
N GLN A 687 21.23 -33.32 2.09
CA GLN A 687 22.53 -33.23 2.71
C GLN A 687 23.03 -31.78 2.71
N ARG A 688 23.59 -31.39 3.85
CA ARG A 688 24.40 -30.19 4.09
C ARG A 688 25.69 -30.23 3.25
N PRO A 689 26.19 -29.06 2.84
CA PRO A 689 27.60 -28.79 3.08
C PRO A 689 27.82 -27.49 3.85
N ALA A 690 29.00 -27.46 4.47
CA ALA A 690 29.43 -26.52 5.48
C ALA A 690 30.07 -25.24 4.91
N SER A 691 29.76 -24.12 5.56
CA SER A 691 30.54 -22.86 5.60
C SER A 691 29.70 -21.83 6.36
N ALA A 692 30.20 -20.82 7.06
CA ALA A 692 31.48 -20.54 7.67
C ALA A 692 31.15 -19.52 8.78
N SER A 693 31.78 -19.64 9.94
CA SER A 693 31.59 -18.78 11.10
C SER A 693 32.12 -17.37 10.86
N VAL A 694 31.27 -16.35 11.02
CA VAL A 694 31.71 -14.97 11.26
C VAL A 694 31.00 -14.43 12.50
N SER A 695 31.85 -13.98 13.42
CA SER A 695 31.58 -13.41 14.72
C SER A 695 30.98 -12.00 14.64
N THR A 696 29.91 -11.75 15.39
CA THR A 696 29.51 -10.39 15.79
C THR A 696 29.33 -10.30 17.30
N THR A 697 30.21 -9.50 17.88
CA THR A 697 30.26 -9.00 19.25
C THR A 697 29.01 -8.17 19.60
N LYS A 698 28.35 -8.52 20.71
CA LYS A 698 27.43 -7.65 21.46
C LYS A 698 28.22 -6.78 22.46
N PRO A 699 27.79 -5.54 22.66
CA PRO A 699 27.53 -5.01 24.00
C PRO A 699 26.05 -4.57 24.04
N GLY A 700 25.27 -4.61 25.11
CA GLY A 700 25.52 -4.70 26.54
C GLY A 700 24.31 -4.00 27.14
N SER A 701 23.24 -4.73 27.47
CA SER A 701 22.00 -4.16 28.01
C SER A 701 22.07 -4.09 29.52
N SER A 702 22.17 -2.87 30.06
CA SER A 702 22.04 -2.59 31.49
C SER A 702 20.58 -2.67 31.94
N SER A 703 20.36 -3.50 32.95
CA SER A 703 19.18 -3.64 33.79
C SER A 703 18.85 -2.39 34.60
N THR A 704 17.56 -2.11 34.84
CA THR A 704 16.91 -2.01 36.18
C THR A 704 15.41 -1.74 36.01
N LYS A 705 14.54 -2.68 36.39
CA LYS A 705 13.83 -2.78 37.70
C LYS A 705 12.82 -1.65 37.93
N SER A 706 11.55 -1.93 37.63
CA SER A 706 10.38 -1.25 38.19
C SER A 706 9.89 -1.99 39.43
N SER A 707 9.79 -1.25 40.53
CA SER A 707 9.24 -1.68 41.82
C SER A 707 7.72 -1.61 41.82
N SER A 708 7.12 -2.68 42.33
CA SER A 708 5.72 -2.84 42.70
C SER A 708 5.29 -1.89 43.82
N VAL A 709 4.05 -1.39 43.75
CA VAL A 709 3.26 -1.08 44.95
C VAL A 709 1.85 -1.64 44.77
N ASN A 710 1.43 -2.38 45.81
CA ASN A 710 0.13 -3.01 46.08
C ASN A 710 -1.05 -2.06 45.79
N GLY A 711 -2.23 -2.48 45.34
CA GLY A 711 -3.03 -3.61 45.77
C GLY A 711 -4.22 -3.07 46.58
N ALA A 712 -5.42 -3.02 45.98
CA ALA A 712 -6.69 -2.90 46.71
C ALA A 712 -7.86 -3.38 45.84
N THR A 713 -8.41 -4.51 46.23
CA THR A 713 -9.65 -5.15 45.77
C THR A 713 -10.90 -4.43 46.30
N GLY A 714 -11.97 -4.33 45.49
CA GLY A 714 -13.31 -4.10 46.07
C GLY A 714 -14.45 -3.76 45.09
N LYS A 715 -15.34 -4.75 44.89
CA LYS A 715 -16.83 -4.67 44.72
C LYS A 715 -17.40 -3.94 43.48
N ALA A 716 -18.07 -4.62 42.54
CA ALA A 716 -19.40 -5.26 42.56
C ALA A 716 -20.60 -4.28 42.56
N VAL A 717 -21.31 -4.16 41.44
CA VAL A 717 -22.67 -3.55 41.26
C VAL A 717 -23.38 -4.25 40.06
N PRO A 718 -24.73 -4.41 40.07
CA PRO A 718 -25.43 -5.63 39.64
C PRO A 718 -26.23 -5.54 38.32
N ALA A 719 -26.88 -6.66 37.99
CA ALA A 719 -27.83 -6.85 36.90
C ALA A 719 -29.30 -6.60 37.33
N GLN A 720 -30.11 -6.04 36.41
CA GLN A 720 -31.57 -6.20 36.24
C GLN A 720 -31.96 -5.61 34.87
N GLN A 721 -32.46 -6.38 33.89
CA GLN A 721 -33.89 -6.63 33.53
C GLN A 721 -34.70 -5.34 33.30
N GLN A 722 -35.61 -5.16 32.35
CA GLN A 722 -36.21 -5.88 31.22
C GLN A 722 -37.13 -4.83 30.54
N ALA A 723 -37.27 -4.81 29.21
CA ALA A 723 -38.57 -4.53 28.55
C ALA A 723 -38.45 -4.84 27.05
N ALA A 724 -39.33 -5.73 26.58
CA ALA A 724 -39.50 -6.11 25.19
C ALA A 724 -40.87 -5.68 24.67
N ALA A 725 -40.95 -5.65 23.33
CA ALA A 725 -42.13 -5.71 22.46
C ALA A 725 -42.82 -4.40 22.03
N ALA A 726 -42.70 -4.10 20.73
CA ALA A 726 -43.83 -4.17 19.80
C ALA A 726 -43.33 -4.29 18.33
N VAL A 727 -43.93 -5.24 17.61
CA VAL A 727 -43.74 -5.56 16.19
C VAL A 727 -44.91 -4.94 15.42
N ALA A 728 -44.67 -4.36 14.23
CA ALA A 728 -45.36 -4.66 12.96
C ALA A 728 -45.26 -3.54 11.90
N GLN A 729 -44.68 -3.91 10.76
CA GLN A 729 -45.12 -3.68 9.37
C GLN A 729 -45.59 -2.28 8.91
N SER A 730 -44.85 -1.71 7.94
CA SER A 730 -45.45 -1.33 6.64
C SER A 730 -44.36 -1.14 5.58
N THR A 731 -44.28 -2.08 4.66
CA THR A 731 -43.69 -1.91 3.34
C THR A 731 -44.76 -1.35 2.39
N SER A 732 -44.49 -0.23 1.72
CA SER A 732 -44.86 -0.06 0.30
C SER A 732 -44.36 1.24 -0.32
N ALA A 733 -43.86 1.05 -1.55
CA ALA A 733 -44.03 1.92 -2.72
C ALA A 733 -43.05 3.08 -3.01
N ALA A 734 -42.42 2.89 -4.17
CA ALA A 734 -42.35 3.82 -5.29
C ALA A 734 -41.08 4.68 -5.47
N ASN A 735 -40.18 4.10 -6.25
CA ASN A 735 -39.42 4.81 -7.28
C ASN A 735 -40.28 5.85 -8.02
N ARG A 736 -39.84 7.11 -8.03
CA ARG A 736 -39.98 7.98 -9.21
C ARG A 736 -38.86 9.00 -9.26
N PHE A 737 -38.00 8.81 -10.27
CA PHE A 737 -37.18 9.83 -10.88
C PHE A 737 -38.07 10.97 -11.39
N THR A 738 -37.74 12.21 -11.04
CA THR A 738 -37.98 13.37 -11.90
C THR A 738 -36.82 14.34 -11.75
N ALA A 739 -35.99 14.38 -12.79
CA ALA A 739 -35.15 15.52 -13.12
C ALA A 739 -36.03 16.60 -13.74
N THR A 740 -35.87 17.85 -13.31
CA THR A 740 -36.37 19.02 -14.03
C THR A 740 -35.31 20.11 -14.01
N GLY A 741 -34.67 20.31 -15.17
CA GLY A 741 -34.12 21.61 -15.55
C GLY A 741 -35.23 22.48 -16.16
N PRO A 742 -35.08 23.81 -16.17
CA PRO A 742 -36.11 24.72 -16.64
C PRO A 742 -35.94 25.09 -18.12
N ALA A 743 -37.03 25.12 -18.88
CA ALA A 743 -37.15 25.92 -20.10
C ALA A 743 -38.63 26.18 -20.45
N ASN A 744 -39.04 27.43 -20.21
CA ASN A 744 -39.99 28.30 -20.90
C ASN A 744 -41.10 27.77 -21.84
N GLU A 745 -42.30 28.28 -21.51
CA GLU A 745 -43.25 29.04 -22.37
C GLU A 745 -44.27 28.34 -23.28
N ALA A 746 -45.53 28.78 -23.04
CA ALA A 746 -46.69 28.89 -23.94
C ALA A 746 -47.33 27.55 -24.41
N SER A 747 -48.64 27.32 -24.40
CA SER A 747 -49.82 28.19 -24.31
C SER A 747 -51.09 27.32 -24.11
N VAL A 748 -52.00 27.78 -23.25
CA VAL A 748 -53.48 27.90 -23.40
C VAL A 748 -54.15 26.93 -24.40
N SER A 749 -55.13 26.08 -24.01
CA SER A 749 -56.57 26.41 -24.01
C SER A 749 -57.46 25.29 -23.41
N THR A 750 -58.16 25.64 -22.33
CA THR A 750 -59.62 25.53 -22.08
C THR A 750 -60.47 24.24 -22.22
N SER A 751 -61.23 24.00 -21.12
CA SER A 751 -62.63 23.53 -20.96
C SER A 751 -62.99 22.03 -21.14
N THR A 752 -63.38 21.30 -20.07
CA THR A 752 -64.75 21.08 -19.49
C THR A 752 -65.78 20.62 -20.52
N SER A 753 -66.61 19.58 -20.38
CA SER A 753 -67.16 18.88 -19.19
C SER A 753 -68.03 17.67 -19.62
N THR A 754 -68.07 16.63 -18.76
CA THR A 754 -69.19 15.70 -18.43
C THR A 754 -70.12 15.10 -19.50
N SER A 755 -70.26 13.77 -19.49
CA SER A 755 -71.54 13.09 -19.15
C SER A 755 -71.39 11.55 -19.06
N ASN A 756 -72.09 10.99 -18.08
CA ASN A 756 -72.26 9.57 -17.79
C ASN A 756 -73.27 8.90 -18.74
N SER A 757 -73.08 7.63 -19.09
CA SER A 757 -74.15 6.61 -19.10
C SER A 757 -73.59 5.19 -19.34
N ALA A 758 -74.27 4.22 -18.72
CA ALA A 758 -73.84 2.87 -18.37
C ALA A 758 -73.53 1.90 -19.54
N PRO A 759 -72.71 0.85 -19.31
CA PRO A 759 -72.64 -0.28 -20.22
C PRO A 759 -73.56 -1.42 -19.78
N THR A 760 -74.37 -1.84 -20.76
CA THR A 760 -75.18 -3.05 -20.81
C THR A 760 -74.30 -4.30 -20.76
N ALA A 761 -74.79 -5.33 -20.09
CA ALA A 761 -74.24 -6.67 -20.09
C ALA A 761 -74.13 -7.23 -21.52
N ASN A 762 -72.93 -7.63 -21.91
CA ASN A 762 -72.71 -8.58 -23.00
C ASN A 762 -71.66 -9.60 -22.55
N GLN A 763 -72.10 -10.85 -22.52
CA GLN A 763 -71.25 -12.04 -22.49
C GLN A 763 -70.23 -11.93 -23.62
N ALA A 764 -68.95 -11.97 -23.29
CA ALA A 764 -67.88 -12.15 -24.26
C ALA A 764 -67.12 -13.40 -23.86
N GLU A 765 -67.21 -14.40 -24.74
CA GLU A 765 -66.39 -15.59 -24.78
C GLU A 765 -64.93 -15.21 -24.49
N MET A 766 -64.35 -15.88 -23.49
CA MET A 766 -62.92 -15.79 -23.22
C MET A 766 -62.19 -16.37 -24.43
N ASN A 767 -61.70 -15.48 -25.29
CA ASN A 767 -60.83 -15.77 -26.41
C ASN A 767 -59.73 -16.75 -25.95
N GLU A 768 -59.58 -17.90 -26.61
CA GLU A 768 -58.57 -18.93 -26.27
C GLU A 768 -57.16 -18.34 -26.14
N ASP A 769 -56.91 -17.26 -26.87
CA ASP A 769 -55.65 -16.52 -26.89
C ASP A 769 -55.38 -15.71 -25.60
N ALA A 770 -56.43 -15.36 -24.85
CA ALA A 770 -56.31 -14.76 -23.52
C ALA A 770 -56.04 -15.84 -22.45
N LEU A 771 -56.68 -17.01 -22.57
CA LEU A 771 -56.44 -18.15 -21.68
C LEU A 771 -55.01 -18.68 -21.84
N ALA A 772 -54.50 -18.76 -23.08
CA ALA A 772 -53.11 -19.16 -23.36
C ALA A 772 -52.08 -18.20 -22.73
N ARG A 773 -52.36 -16.88 -22.75
CA ARG A 773 -51.50 -15.87 -22.09
C ARG A 773 -51.52 -15.97 -20.57
N VAL A 774 -52.68 -16.25 -19.97
CA VAL A 774 -52.78 -16.49 -18.52
C VAL A 774 -52.02 -17.76 -18.14
N ILE A 775 -52.14 -18.85 -18.90
CA ILE A 775 -51.40 -20.09 -18.65
C ILE A 775 -49.88 -19.88 -18.79
N ALA A 776 -49.43 -19.10 -19.78
CA ALA A 776 -48.01 -18.75 -19.92
C ALA A 776 -47.49 -17.88 -18.76
N ALA A 777 -48.29 -16.93 -18.28
CA ALA A 777 -47.95 -16.09 -17.13
C ALA A 777 -47.87 -16.90 -15.83
N VAL A 778 -48.80 -17.83 -15.60
CA VAL A 778 -48.79 -18.74 -14.45
C VAL A 778 -47.57 -19.66 -14.49
N ARG A 779 -47.23 -20.24 -15.64
CA ARG A 779 -46.00 -21.05 -15.80
C ARG A 779 -44.72 -20.23 -15.59
N GLY A 780 -44.72 -18.96 -15.98
CA GLY A 780 -43.63 -18.03 -15.70
C GLY A 780 -43.48 -17.72 -14.20
N HIS A 781 -44.59 -17.59 -13.49
CA HIS A 781 -44.62 -17.41 -12.05
C HIS A 781 -44.08 -18.65 -11.31
N ASP A 782 -44.50 -19.86 -11.70
CA ASP A 782 -44.01 -21.11 -11.09
C ASP A 782 -42.50 -21.30 -11.30
N ALA A 783 -41.99 -20.93 -12.47
CA ALA A 783 -40.56 -20.96 -12.76
C ALA A 783 -39.75 -19.94 -11.93
N LEU A 784 -40.33 -18.77 -11.65
CA LEU A 784 -39.73 -17.76 -10.76
C LEU A 784 -39.76 -18.22 -9.30
N GLN A 785 -40.86 -18.85 -8.86
CA GLN A 785 -40.97 -19.41 -7.52
C GLN A 785 -39.92 -20.51 -7.29
N LEU A 786 -39.75 -21.44 -8.23
CA LEU A 786 -38.69 -22.46 -8.17
C LEU A 786 -37.28 -21.86 -8.10
N LYS A 787 -37.02 -20.75 -8.80
CA LYS A 787 -35.74 -20.03 -8.70
C LYS A 787 -35.56 -19.34 -7.35
N LEU A 788 -36.63 -18.77 -6.80
CA LEU A 788 -36.61 -18.13 -5.48
C LEU A 788 -36.34 -19.16 -4.39
N ASP A 789 -37.02 -20.31 -4.44
CA ASP A 789 -36.82 -21.41 -3.50
C ASP A 789 -35.38 -21.96 -3.58
N ALA A 790 -34.82 -22.10 -4.79
CA ALA A 790 -33.43 -22.52 -4.99
C ALA A 790 -32.40 -21.50 -4.47
N LEU A 791 -32.71 -20.20 -4.56
CA LEU A 791 -31.87 -19.13 -4.00
C LEU A 791 -31.95 -19.11 -2.47
N GLN A 792 -33.14 -19.33 -1.89
CA GLN A 792 -33.32 -19.44 -0.45
C GLN A 792 -32.51 -20.61 0.12
N LEU A 793 -32.58 -21.78 -0.54
CA LEU A 793 -31.81 -22.96 -0.15
C LEU A 793 -30.29 -22.72 -0.19
N LYS A 794 -29.81 -21.94 -1.18
CA LYS A 794 -28.39 -21.51 -1.24
C LYS A 794 -28.05 -20.51 -0.14
N PHE A 795 -28.95 -19.59 0.18
CA PHE A 795 -28.77 -18.62 1.25
C PHE A 795 -28.65 -19.32 2.61
N ASP A 796 -29.55 -20.27 2.91
CA ASP A 796 -29.53 -21.04 4.15
C ASP A 796 -28.26 -21.90 4.27
N ALA A 797 -27.79 -22.49 3.17
CA ALA A 797 -26.52 -23.24 3.15
C ALA A 797 -25.29 -22.35 3.39
N LEU A 798 -25.30 -21.10 2.88
CA LEU A 798 -24.24 -20.13 3.14
C LEU A 798 -24.29 -19.61 4.57
N GLN A 799 -25.48 -19.41 5.13
CA GLN A 799 -25.68 -19.01 6.52
C GLN A 799 -25.14 -20.09 7.46
N LEU A 800 -25.50 -21.37 7.25
CA LEU A 800 -24.99 -22.49 8.03
C LEU A 800 -23.46 -22.59 7.95
N LYS A 801 -22.87 -22.35 6.76
CA LYS A 801 -21.42 -22.33 6.59
C LYS A 801 -20.77 -21.18 7.36
N SER A 802 -21.39 -20.00 7.37
CA SER A 802 -20.93 -18.84 8.13
C SER A 802 -20.97 -19.12 9.63
N ASP A 803 -22.03 -19.74 10.12
CA ASP A 803 -22.19 -20.08 11.55
C ASP A 803 -21.14 -21.10 12.00
N ASN A 804 -20.88 -22.14 11.20
CA ASN A 804 -19.81 -23.11 11.48
C ASN A 804 -18.42 -22.45 11.51
N GLN A 805 -18.14 -21.50 10.60
CA GLN A 805 -16.88 -20.75 10.62
C GLN A 805 -16.74 -19.85 11.85
N TYR A 806 -17.85 -19.33 12.37
CA TYR A 806 -17.84 -18.54 13.59
C TYR A 806 -17.53 -19.41 14.82
N GLU A 807 -18.09 -20.61 14.88
CA GLU A 807 -17.81 -21.58 15.94
C GLU A 807 -16.35 -22.05 15.90
N GLU A 808 -15.78 -22.34 14.72
CA GLU A 808 -14.35 -22.65 14.56
C GLU A 808 -13.45 -21.49 15.03
N LEU A 809 -13.85 -20.24 14.77
CA LEU A 809 -13.12 -19.06 15.20
C LEU A 809 -13.16 -18.89 16.73
N GLU A 810 -14.30 -19.19 17.36
CA GLU A 810 -14.47 -19.14 18.81
C GLU A 810 -13.61 -20.22 19.50
N GLN A 811 -13.62 -21.46 18.98
CA GLN A 811 -12.73 -22.53 19.45
C GLN A 811 -11.24 -22.18 19.28
N SER A 812 -10.87 -21.51 18.18
CA SER A 812 -9.50 -21.04 17.95
C SER A 812 -9.08 -19.96 18.96
N LYS A 813 -9.99 -19.04 19.30
CA LYS A 813 -9.77 -18.00 20.30
C LYS A 813 -9.52 -18.59 21.69
N ASP A 814 -10.30 -19.60 22.07
CA ASP A 814 -10.11 -20.32 23.34
C ASP A 814 -8.75 -21.04 23.38
N ARG A 815 -8.37 -21.68 22.27
CA ARG A 815 -7.06 -22.34 22.14
C ARG A 815 -5.89 -21.36 22.23
N VAL A 816 -6.01 -20.18 21.64
CA VAL A 816 -5.02 -19.09 21.79
C VAL A 816 -4.96 -18.58 23.23
N GLY A 817 -6.10 -18.47 23.90
CA GLY A 817 -6.18 -18.14 25.33
C GLY A 817 -5.39 -19.13 26.20
N GLU A 818 -5.57 -20.43 25.96
CA GLU A 818 -4.86 -21.49 26.69
C GLU A 818 -3.35 -21.49 26.37
N LEU A 819 -2.96 -21.29 25.11
CA LEU A 819 -1.55 -21.16 24.73
C LEU A 819 -0.87 -19.96 25.39
N ASN A 820 -1.54 -18.81 25.46
CA ASN A 820 -1.01 -17.63 26.15
C ASN A 820 -0.80 -17.87 27.64
N LYS A 821 -1.70 -18.63 28.28
CA LYS A 821 -1.55 -19.05 29.67
C LYS A 821 -0.32 -19.95 29.86
N GLN A 822 -0.12 -20.92 28.97
CA GLN A 822 1.06 -21.80 28.98
C GLN A 822 2.37 -21.02 28.76
N VAL A 823 2.38 -20.04 27.84
CA VAL A 823 3.54 -19.17 27.62
C VAL A 823 3.85 -18.35 28.87
N ALA A 824 2.84 -17.78 29.54
CA ALA A 824 3.04 -17.03 30.79
C ALA A 824 3.62 -17.91 31.92
N GLU A 825 3.20 -19.18 32.02
CA GLU A 825 3.75 -20.16 32.96
C GLU A 825 5.20 -20.51 32.62
N LEU A 826 5.53 -20.72 31.35
CA LEU A 826 6.91 -20.97 30.90
C LEU A 826 7.83 -19.77 31.15
N GLU A 827 7.37 -18.54 30.90
CA GLU A 827 8.14 -17.33 31.22
C GLU A 827 8.39 -17.19 32.72
N LYS A 828 7.40 -17.53 33.56
CA LYS A 828 7.55 -17.54 35.01
C LYS A 828 8.59 -18.58 35.45
N ALA A 829 8.55 -19.78 34.87
CA ALA A 829 9.54 -20.82 35.13
C ALA A 829 10.95 -20.39 34.68
N ASN A 830 11.07 -19.75 33.51
CA ASN A 830 12.35 -19.27 33.00
C ASN A 830 12.95 -18.15 33.87
N ARG A 831 12.12 -17.21 34.36
CA ARG A 831 12.55 -16.20 35.33
C ARG A 831 13.07 -16.84 36.63
N ALA A 832 12.35 -17.82 37.17
CA ALA A 832 12.80 -18.55 38.36
C ALA A 832 14.13 -19.29 38.13
N LEU A 833 14.34 -19.84 36.92
CA LEU A 833 15.58 -20.54 36.57
C LEU A 833 16.77 -19.57 36.45
N ASN A 834 16.54 -18.37 35.90
CA ASN A 834 17.56 -17.31 35.87
C ASN A 834 17.92 -16.81 37.27
N ASP A 835 16.95 -16.63 38.16
CA ASP A 835 17.21 -16.23 39.55
C ASP A 835 18.08 -17.29 40.29
N ILE A 836 17.85 -18.57 40.02
CA ILE A 836 18.68 -19.67 40.55
C ILE A 836 20.11 -19.60 39.99
N CYS A 837 20.28 -19.35 38.70
CA CYS A 837 21.60 -19.21 38.08
C CYS A 837 22.38 -18.02 38.69
N GLU A 838 21.74 -16.86 38.84
CA GLU A 838 22.37 -15.68 39.46
C GLU A 838 22.77 -15.94 40.92
N PHE A 839 21.94 -16.69 41.66
CA PHE A 839 22.26 -17.11 43.02
C PHE A 839 23.47 -18.05 43.07
N VAL A 840 23.53 -19.05 42.19
CA VAL A 840 24.67 -19.98 42.09
C VAL A 840 25.97 -19.25 41.77
N ASP A 841 25.94 -18.31 40.82
CA ASP A 841 27.09 -17.48 40.47
C ASP A 841 27.56 -16.61 41.64
N SER A 842 26.62 -16.03 42.39
CA SER A 842 26.92 -15.26 43.60
C SER A 842 27.61 -16.12 44.67
N VAL A 843 27.10 -17.34 44.93
CA VAL A 843 27.69 -18.30 45.86
C VAL A 843 29.09 -18.73 45.40
N GLN A 844 29.30 -18.93 44.10
CA GLN A 844 30.60 -19.31 43.55
C GLN A 844 31.63 -18.18 43.71
N LYS A 845 31.26 -16.93 43.40
CA LYS A 845 32.11 -15.74 43.65
C LYS A 845 32.46 -15.57 45.13
N GLN A 846 31.52 -15.81 46.04
CA GLN A 846 31.79 -15.77 47.48
C GLN A 846 32.78 -16.87 47.92
N ARG A 847 32.68 -18.08 47.35
CA ARG A 847 33.63 -19.17 47.62
C ARG A 847 35.03 -18.85 47.09
N GLU A 848 35.14 -18.28 45.91
CA GLU A 848 36.42 -17.83 45.33
C GLU A 848 37.06 -16.71 46.16
N SER A 849 36.28 -15.72 46.60
CA SER A 849 36.76 -14.66 47.49
C SER A 849 37.25 -15.22 48.84
N LYS A 850 36.52 -16.18 49.43
CA LYS A 850 36.98 -16.88 50.65
C LYS A 850 38.27 -17.65 50.43
N ARG A 851 38.42 -18.35 49.31
CA ARG A 851 39.67 -19.06 48.96
C ARG A 851 40.85 -18.10 48.83
N GLN A 852 40.68 -16.98 48.13
CA GLN A 852 41.72 -15.95 48.01
C GLN A 852 42.12 -15.38 49.38
N LYS A 853 41.16 -15.10 50.26
CA LYS A 853 41.43 -14.63 51.64
C LYS A 853 42.12 -15.65 52.54
N THR A 854 42.07 -16.94 52.20
CA THR A 854 42.74 -18.01 52.99
C THR A 854 44.15 -18.30 52.46
N GLN A 855 44.47 -17.88 51.23
CA GLN A 855 45.80 -18.02 50.63
C GLN A 855 46.74 -16.84 50.94
N VAL A 856 46.18 -15.68 51.29
CA VAL A 856 46.89 -14.53 51.88
C VAL A 856 46.99 -14.75 53.38
#